data_AF-U2KRA3-F1
#
_entry.id   AF-U2KRA3-F1
#
_cell.length_a   1.000
_cell.length_b   1.000
_cell.length_c   1.000
_cell.angle_alpha   90.00
_cell.angle_beta   90.00
_cell.angle_gamma   90.00
#
_symmetry.space_group_name_H-M   'P 1'
#
loop_
_entity.id
_entity.type
_entity.pdbx_description
1 polymer ?
#
loop_
_entity_poly.entity_id
_entity_poly.type
_entity_poly.pdbx_seq_one_letter_code
_entity_poly.pdbx_strand_id
1 'polypeptide(L)'
;MFKGIKKMDRFQIMKIVLILMMLILLGRLFSIMIIKGEEYRYIADNKRVKTITLSAPRGNIYDRNGKLLAGTKLSFAVKLYKDELSQVELKEKNQMFKDLAYYLEEEGTAYIEKFPITFHAFIYPSEDIYYKEKQSPTSKVIDIIFENNLQNEVLNAYTSEGGFDFAIVKSVINSLDLKGITIPVRVSTKSGLDLEYIEGKELEEFLLRNHFSKKTSPMEAIYSLVKDDKSTFYKVLDQPLGRKLVYSILQAHKLEANILLADKVLAYDEEYRIQKGHLHQLFPQINAKTDVKEDFIAVVTSAGLGNLLQSYYTLKDETKFIPIDILFELLKNKGVQLPVTYTLKGKNQVDIQFVKKTPFSRELPIDRLIRIAKEQNVLNDFILDQRVAPYAQSAVLETGINPKINVKLWEYTAKKDKSDLLERYKQKDASDMDALFHAMKEYYDLECDSDYIARGVLSFYDRLMEQGHYGYVPITLTYGLTQEGVSRIEEAIPNNKGIEVSIEPIRYYPERDLAAHVIGYMGKISQEEEIKKYVEELGYSSDEMIGKTGIEESYEEILHGKKGMKKVEIDVMGNRTKTLEEVSPEQGGNVFLAIDSDLQKVAHDALRKTLLCLQNGENFSSEWGEAPLATNEGTPYYNANAGAVVVMDIKTGEILAKVNDPTFNLNPFATGISASDWKALFPENEKDAIAPRPLYDIAMQTAVQPGSIFKLCSTLAAFEKGLSPDEMILDSGVVTIGDTDFGCHIWNDKKATHGWVDSRLAIQESCNYYFYALALGENQTTHQPTGVQLTIDDLISMAKKLGLGEPTGIEINNPQEVSGLVPDPDSKIQIRKKQLEEFLTKTIEKYFEKDYQFNDNDIKWSIHTIVSWLDEKDVLSREKVVEGLEDLHLEAETPLKNEKVGLADIIKYDYLNQSSWDITDTLNVIIGQGPNAYTPLQMVRYMSVFANGGYKLKARVVGKVMNKDNTEILEQTAPAKVKVDIKDPAHLKPILEGMHQAKNVSGVILNSIPMEVGIKTGTAENLAINPNTGRNYDNYAWFLCFAPYEEPKIAIATILFQGGSGINAAALNREIIAKYFNLKPPSAEE
;
A
#
# COMPACT_ATOMS: atom_id res chain seq x y z
N MET A 1 44.96 96.30 19.09
CA MET A 1 44.21 95.81 20.26
C MET A 1 44.32 94.29 20.32
N PHE A 2 45.42 93.78 20.88
CA PHE A 2 45.42 92.45 21.49
C PHE A 2 45.04 92.65 22.95
N LYS A 3 43.85 92.19 23.36
CA LYS A 3 43.52 91.84 24.74
C LYS A 3 42.16 91.16 24.73
N GLY A 4 42.13 89.85 25.01
CA GLY A 4 40.89 89.20 25.41
C GLY A 4 40.63 87.76 24.95
N ILE A 5 41.57 87.04 24.33
CA ILE A 5 41.38 85.58 24.17
C ILE A 5 41.90 84.92 25.45
N LYS A 6 40.97 84.65 26.38
CA LYS A 6 41.21 83.79 27.56
C LYS A 6 41.95 82.53 27.08
N LYS A 7 43.05 82.15 27.77
CA LYS A 7 43.61 80.79 27.66
C LYS A 7 42.45 79.83 27.90
N MET A 8 41.99 79.16 26.85
CA MET A 8 40.99 78.11 26.97
C MET A 8 41.60 77.03 27.87
N ASP A 9 40.97 76.80 29.01
CA ASP A 9 41.30 75.71 29.92
C ASP A 9 41.22 74.38 29.13
N ARG A 10 42.05 73.39 29.48
CA ARG A 10 42.01 72.04 28.88
C ARG A 10 40.60 71.46 28.93
N PHE A 11 39.84 71.80 29.97
CA PHE A 11 38.42 71.45 30.10
C PHE A 11 37.52 72.07 29.02
N GLN A 12 37.79 73.32 28.60
CA GLN A 12 37.06 73.98 27.50
C GLN A 12 37.42 73.38 26.14
N ILE A 13 38.69 73.01 25.94
CA ILE A 13 39.11 72.30 24.71
C ILE A 13 38.44 70.93 24.64
N MET A 14 38.45 70.16 25.74
CA MET A 14 37.73 68.88 25.81
C MET A 14 36.24 69.03 25.55
N LYS A 15 35.58 70.06 26.13
CA LYS A 15 34.16 70.34 25.84
C LYS A 15 33.92 70.62 24.37
N ILE A 16 34.77 71.40 23.72
CA ILE A 16 34.62 71.72 22.29
C ILE A 16 34.83 70.47 21.43
N VAL A 17 35.84 69.65 21.72
CA VAL A 17 36.06 68.38 21.01
C VAL A 17 34.87 67.43 21.21
N LEU A 18 34.37 67.31 22.44
CA LEU A 18 33.21 66.48 22.76
C LEU A 18 31.95 66.97 22.03
N ILE A 19 31.70 68.28 22.03
CA ILE A 19 30.59 68.90 21.30
C ILE A 19 30.74 68.68 19.80
N LEU A 20 31.95 68.81 19.25
CA LEU A 20 32.21 68.58 17.83
C LEU A 20 31.98 67.12 17.45
N MET A 21 32.45 66.17 18.27
CA MET A 21 32.16 64.73 18.10
C MET A 21 30.67 64.45 18.20
N MET A 22 29.97 65.06 19.16
CA MET A 22 28.54 64.90 19.33
C MET A 22 27.76 65.49 18.14
N LEU A 23 28.21 66.59 17.57
CA LEU A 23 27.65 67.18 16.35
C LEU A 23 27.92 66.30 15.11
N ILE A 24 29.10 65.67 15.01
CA ILE A 24 29.39 64.70 13.94
C ILE A 24 28.48 63.47 14.08
N LEU A 25 28.30 62.95 15.29
CA LEU A 25 27.38 61.84 15.56
C LEU A 25 25.93 62.22 15.27
N LEU A 26 25.49 63.40 15.70
CA LEU A 26 24.15 63.93 15.42
C LEU A 26 23.94 64.16 13.92
N GLY A 27 24.95 64.67 13.21
CA GLY A 27 24.91 64.81 11.75
C GLY A 27 24.86 63.46 11.03
N ARG A 28 25.57 62.45 11.54
CA ARG A 28 25.50 61.08 11.02
C ARG A 28 24.14 60.44 11.30
N LEU A 29 23.59 60.64 12.49
CA LEU A 29 22.24 60.22 12.87
C LEU A 29 21.18 60.90 11.98
N PHE A 30 21.28 62.20 11.77
CA PHE A 30 20.39 62.94 10.87
C PHE A 30 20.50 62.43 9.42
N SER A 31 21.71 62.12 8.96
CA SER A 31 21.91 61.52 7.63
C SER A 31 21.25 60.15 7.50
N ILE A 32 21.36 59.28 8.51
CA ILE A 32 20.76 57.94 8.48
C ILE A 32 19.23 58.01 8.66
N MET A 33 18.74 58.83 9.59
CA MET A 33 17.32 58.88 9.97
C MET A 33 16.47 59.76 9.06
N ILE A 34 17.01 60.86 8.51
CA ILE A 34 16.25 61.82 7.72
C ILE A 34 16.63 61.75 6.24
N ILE A 35 17.92 61.86 5.89
CA ILE A 35 18.33 61.87 4.48
C ILE A 35 18.15 60.49 3.83
N LYS A 36 18.64 59.44 4.49
CA LYS A 36 18.47 58.05 4.05
C LYS A 36 17.31 57.34 4.73
N GLY A 37 16.52 58.06 5.52
CA GLY A 37 15.44 57.48 6.32
C GLY A 37 14.39 56.80 5.46
N GLU A 38 13.96 57.47 4.39
CA GLU A 38 13.00 56.90 3.44
C GLU A 38 13.59 55.69 2.70
N GLU A 39 14.86 55.74 2.30
CA GLU A 39 15.54 54.62 1.64
C GLU A 39 15.65 53.39 2.56
N TYR A 40 16.08 53.56 3.81
CA TYR A 40 16.18 52.46 4.77
C TYR A 40 14.82 51.95 5.25
N ARG A 41 13.81 52.82 5.37
CA ARG A 41 12.43 52.41 5.68
C ARG A 41 11.81 51.67 4.49
N TYR A 42 12.04 52.13 3.26
CA TYR A 42 11.68 51.40 2.04
C TYR A 42 12.36 50.03 1.98
N ILE A 43 13.66 49.93 2.31
CA ILE A 43 14.36 48.64 2.37
C ILE A 43 13.77 47.74 3.48
N ALA A 44 13.50 48.26 4.67
CA ALA A 44 12.99 47.47 5.80
C ALA A 44 11.53 47.00 5.59
N ASP A 45 10.70 47.86 4.98
CA ASP A 45 9.30 47.55 4.71
C ASP A 45 9.15 46.69 3.45
N ASN A 46 10.05 46.85 2.47
CA ASN A 46 9.90 46.24 1.15
C ASN A 46 10.86 45.11 0.79
N LYS A 47 11.97 44.90 1.51
CA LYS A 47 12.90 43.81 1.21
C LYS A 47 12.89 42.76 2.31
N ARG A 48 12.62 41.52 1.94
CA ARG A 48 12.68 40.37 2.83
C ARG A 48 13.70 39.38 2.30
N VAL A 49 14.45 38.74 3.19
CA VAL A 49 15.36 37.65 2.79
C VAL A 49 14.59 36.34 2.88
N LYS A 50 14.64 35.54 1.82
CA LYS A 50 14.07 34.19 1.76
C LYS A 50 15.14 33.20 1.33
N THR A 51 15.00 31.97 1.80
CA THR A 51 15.87 30.86 1.42
C THR A 51 15.10 29.98 0.44
N ILE A 52 15.69 29.72 -0.72
CA ILE A 52 15.23 28.71 -1.68
C ILE A 52 16.11 27.49 -1.49
N THR A 53 15.49 26.34 -1.26
CA THR A 53 16.19 25.06 -1.16
C THR A 53 16.50 24.51 -2.55
N LEU A 54 17.73 24.04 -2.75
CA LEU A 54 18.12 23.28 -3.93
C LEU A 54 18.12 21.79 -3.58
N SER A 55 17.43 20.99 -4.38
CA SER A 55 17.36 19.53 -4.21
C SER A 55 18.76 18.93 -4.28
N ALA A 56 19.06 18.02 -3.35
CA ALA A 56 20.30 17.28 -3.35
C ALA A 56 20.15 15.94 -4.08
N PRO A 57 21.19 15.46 -4.77
CA PRO A 57 21.22 14.07 -5.20
C PRO A 57 21.05 13.15 -3.99
N ARG A 58 20.17 12.16 -4.11
CA ARG A 58 19.98 11.18 -3.04
C ARG A 58 21.14 10.20 -3.01
N GLY A 59 21.34 9.61 -1.84
CA GLY A 59 22.24 8.48 -1.65
C GLY A 59 21.82 7.29 -2.49
N ASN A 60 22.80 6.50 -2.94
CA ASN A 60 22.55 5.31 -3.75
C ASN A 60 22.21 4.11 -2.84
N ILE A 61 21.33 3.24 -3.35
CA ILE A 61 21.03 1.94 -2.77
C ILE A 61 21.69 0.87 -3.64
N TYR A 62 22.53 0.05 -3.03
CA TYR A 62 23.26 -1.03 -3.67
C TYR A 62 22.80 -2.39 -3.15
N ASP A 63 22.90 -3.40 -3.99
CA ASP A 63 22.84 -4.80 -3.56
C ASP A 63 24.11 -5.19 -2.80
N ARG A 64 24.15 -6.44 -2.31
CA ARG A 64 25.29 -6.93 -1.53
C ARG A 64 26.61 -7.00 -2.31
N ASN A 65 26.52 -7.06 -3.63
CA ASN A 65 27.64 -7.18 -4.56
C ASN A 65 28.07 -5.80 -5.13
N GLY A 66 27.43 -4.72 -4.70
CA GLY A 66 27.70 -3.36 -5.15
C GLY A 66 27.00 -2.96 -6.46
N LYS A 67 26.03 -3.75 -6.94
CA LYS A 67 25.19 -3.39 -8.08
C LYS A 67 24.18 -2.32 -7.67
N LEU A 68 24.02 -1.29 -8.48
CA LEU A 68 23.08 -0.19 -8.20
C LEU A 68 21.63 -0.67 -8.34
N LEU A 69 20.85 -0.53 -7.27
CA LEU A 69 19.41 -0.84 -7.24
C LEU A 69 18.55 0.43 -7.30
N ALA A 70 19.00 1.50 -6.65
CA ALA A 70 18.40 2.81 -6.76
C ALA A 70 19.50 3.89 -6.73
N GLY A 71 19.38 4.88 -7.60
CA GLY A 71 20.32 5.98 -7.67
C GLY A 71 19.65 7.25 -8.16
N THR A 72 20.44 8.13 -8.75
CA THR A 72 19.95 9.40 -9.29
C THR A 72 20.36 9.51 -10.75
N LYS A 73 19.40 9.88 -11.61
CA LYS A 73 19.66 10.28 -13.01
C LYS A 73 19.35 11.76 -13.18
N LEU A 74 20.11 12.42 -14.05
CA LEU A 74 19.81 13.79 -14.46
C LEU A 74 18.65 13.77 -15.45
N SER A 75 17.65 14.61 -15.24
CA SER A 75 16.49 14.75 -16.12
C SER A 75 16.20 16.22 -16.40
N PHE A 76 15.85 16.53 -17.65
CA PHE A 76 15.40 17.85 -18.00
C PHE A 76 14.01 18.10 -17.42
N ALA A 77 13.87 19.24 -16.74
CA ALA A 77 12.64 19.68 -16.11
C ALA A 77 12.32 21.10 -16.58
N VAL A 78 11.10 21.31 -17.07
CA VAL A 78 10.60 22.67 -17.38
C VAL A 78 10.07 23.30 -16.10
N LYS A 79 10.57 24.48 -15.76
CA LYS A 79 10.16 25.23 -14.58
C LYS A 79 9.55 26.57 -14.95
N LEU A 80 8.50 26.96 -14.23
CA LEU A 80 7.92 28.30 -14.28
C LEU A 80 8.27 29.07 -13.01
N TYR A 81 8.72 30.31 -13.19
CA TYR A 81 8.99 31.25 -12.11
C TYR A 81 7.94 32.34 -12.13
N LYS A 82 7.03 32.29 -11.16
CA LYS A 82 5.89 33.20 -11.10
C LYS A 82 6.33 34.65 -10.95
N ASP A 83 7.39 34.91 -10.20
CA ASP A 83 7.96 36.24 -10.01
C ASP A 83 8.47 36.86 -11.30
N GLU A 84 9.26 36.12 -12.07
CA GLU A 84 9.78 36.59 -13.37
C GLU A 84 8.64 36.73 -14.40
N LEU A 85 7.75 35.74 -14.47
CA LEU A 85 6.58 35.77 -15.36
C LEU A 85 5.56 36.84 -15.00
N SER A 86 5.63 37.46 -13.81
CA SER A 86 4.79 38.59 -13.42
C SER A 86 5.30 39.91 -13.98
N GLN A 87 6.58 39.98 -14.36
CA GLN A 87 7.23 41.17 -14.92
C GLN A 87 7.19 41.21 -16.44
N VAL A 88 6.86 40.08 -17.09
CA VAL A 88 6.72 39.97 -18.54
C VAL A 88 5.37 40.56 -18.99
N GLU A 89 5.39 41.38 -20.04
CA GLU A 89 4.19 41.91 -20.70
C GLU A 89 3.24 40.78 -21.10
N LEU A 90 1.93 40.94 -20.83
CA LEU A 90 0.93 39.87 -21.01
C LEU A 90 0.95 39.23 -22.40
N LYS A 91 1.10 40.05 -23.45
CA LYS A 91 1.16 39.56 -24.85
C LYS A 91 2.38 38.71 -25.13
N GLU A 92 3.54 39.12 -24.61
CA GLU A 92 4.77 38.36 -24.74
C GLU A 92 4.70 37.05 -23.95
N LYS A 93 4.19 37.11 -22.71
CA LYS A 93 3.96 35.94 -21.87
C LYS A 93 3.00 34.93 -22.54
N ASN A 94 1.90 35.40 -23.11
CA ASN A 94 0.95 34.56 -23.84
C ASN A 94 1.61 33.91 -25.05
N GLN A 95 2.49 34.61 -25.77
CA GLN A 95 3.22 34.01 -26.88
C GLN A 95 4.16 32.90 -26.40
N MET A 96 4.96 33.15 -25.37
CA MET A 96 5.85 32.13 -24.78
C MET A 96 5.08 30.90 -24.28
N PHE A 97 3.93 31.09 -23.64
CA PHE A 97 3.09 29.98 -23.20
C PHE A 97 2.47 29.20 -24.37
N LYS A 98 2.08 29.87 -25.46
CA LYS A 98 1.60 29.17 -26.68
C LYS A 98 2.69 28.31 -27.28
N ASP A 99 3.91 28.84 -27.39
CA ASP A 99 5.06 28.10 -27.93
C ASP A 99 5.39 26.90 -27.03
N LEU A 100 5.41 27.09 -25.71
CA LEU A 100 5.61 26.00 -24.76
C LEU A 100 4.52 24.93 -24.87
N ALA A 101 3.24 25.32 -24.88
CA ALA A 101 2.13 24.38 -25.01
C ALA A 101 2.21 23.61 -26.33
N TYR A 102 2.55 24.28 -27.43
CA TYR A 102 2.74 23.64 -28.73
C TYR A 102 3.77 22.52 -28.69
N TYR A 103 4.97 22.79 -28.16
CA TYR A 103 6.02 21.76 -28.10
C TYR A 103 5.65 20.61 -27.16
N LEU A 104 5.04 20.89 -26.01
CA LEU A 104 4.66 19.83 -25.07
C LEU A 104 3.53 18.93 -25.62
N GLU A 105 2.57 19.50 -26.33
CA GLU A 105 1.49 18.74 -27.01
C GLU A 105 2.03 17.89 -28.17
N GLU A 106 2.92 18.45 -29.01
CA GLU A 106 3.50 17.74 -30.15
C GLU A 106 4.43 16.58 -29.73
N GLU A 107 5.15 16.75 -28.62
CA GLU A 107 5.97 15.69 -28.04
C GLU A 107 5.11 14.62 -27.35
N GLY A 108 3.82 14.85 -27.11
CA GLY A 108 2.95 13.94 -26.35
C GLY A 108 3.39 13.81 -24.89
N THR A 109 3.95 14.88 -24.32
CA THR A 109 4.40 14.89 -22.92
C THR A 109 3.21 15.16 -22.00
N ALA A 110 3.09 14.43 -20.89
CA ALA A 110 2.09 14.75 -19.87
C ALA A 110 2.56 15.95 -19.03
N TYR A 111 1.79 17.04 -19.05
CA TYR A 111 2.08 18.25 -18.25
C TYR A 111 0.83 18.89 -17.63
N ILE A 112 -0.36 18.35 -17.94
CA ILE A 112 -1.66 18.86 -17.51
C ILE A 112 -2.37 17.78 -16.68
N GLU A 113 -2.11 17.76 -15.38
CA GLU A 113 -2.73 16.78 -14.48
C GLU A 113 -4.06 17.26 -13.89
N LYS A 114 -4.26 18.58 -13.76
CA LYS A 114 -5.44 19.18 -13.12
C LYS A 114 -5.84 20.45 -13.86
N PHE A 115 -6.57 20.30 -14.96
CA PHE A 115 -7.22 21.44 -15.61
C PHE A 115 -8.74 21.29 -15.48
N PRO A 116 -9.48 22.34 -15.07
CA PRO A 116 -10.90 22.24 -14.77
C PRO A 116 -11.80 21.82 -15.93
N ILE A 117 -11.36 21.95 -17.18
CA ILE A 117 -12.15 21.57 -18.37
C ILE A 117 -11.47 20.40 -19.09
N THR A 118 -12.14 19.25 -19.10
CA THR A 118 -11.66 18.06 -19.80
C THR A 118 -12.23 18.03 -21.21
N PHE A 119 -11.35 17.95 -22.20
CA PHE A 119 -11.73 17.85 -23.62
C PHE A 119 -11.88 16.39 -24.02
N HIS A 120 -12.84 16.07 -24.89
CA HIS A 120 -13.09 14.69 -25.37
C HIS A 120 -13.19 13.69 -24.22
N ALA A 121 -13.99 13.99 -23.20
CA ALA A 121 -14.12 13.14 -22.02
C ALA A 121 -15.04 11.95 -22.30
N PHE A 122 -14.63 10.78 -21.80
CA PHE A 122 -15.52 9.62 -21.73
C PHE A 122 -16.52 9.81 -20.60
N ILE A 123 -17.81 9.77 -20.91
CA ILE A 123 -18.89 9.91 -19.93
C ILE A 123 -19.93 8.80 -20.11
N TYR A 124 -20.68 8.50 -19.05
CA TYR A 124 -21.88 7.67 -19.19
C TYR A 124 -23.09 8.50 -19.66
N PRO A 125 -24.01 7.91 -20.45
CA PRO A 125 -25.21 8.59 -20.96
C PRO A 125 -26.16 9.15 -19.90
N SER A 126 -26.14 8.63 -18.66
CA SER A 126 -26.99 9.11 -17.57
C SER A 126 -26.34 8.90 -16.20
N GLU A 127 -26.74 9.72 -15.22
CA GLU A 127 -26.23 9.62 -13.84
C GLU A 127 -26.51 8.26 -13.20
N ASP A 128 -27.68 7.65 -13.48
CA ASP A 128 -28.05 6.33 -12.96
C ASP A 128 -27.03 5.24 -13.30
N ILE A 129 -26.31 5.38 -14.41
CA ILE A 129 -25.27 4.43 -14.82
C ILE A 129 -24.07 4.51 -13.88
N TYR A 130 -23.69 5.71 -13.38
CA TYR A 130 -22.61 5.85 -12.39
C TYR A 130 -22.91 5.15 -11.06
N TYR A 131 -24.19 4.94 -10.73
CA TYR A 131 -24.61 4.18 -9.55
C TYR A 131 -24.69 2.67 -9.80
N LYS A 132 -24.72 2.22 -11.07
CA LYS A 132 -24.85 0.80 -11.45
C LYS A 132 -23.51 0.19 -11.89
N GLU A 133 -22.71 0.93 -12.64
CA GLU A 133 -21.42 0.50 -13.15
C GLU A 133 -20.38 0.54 -12.04
N LYS A 134 -19.55 -0.52 -11.94
CA LYS A 134 -18.51 -0.63 -10.91
C LYS A 134 -17.26 0.20 -11.21
N GLN A 135 -17.14 0.69 -12.43
CA GLN A 135 -15.93 1.34 -12.95
C GLN A 135 -16.25 2.73 -13.50
N SER A 136 -15.22 3.56 -13.68
CA SER A 136 -15.34 4.85 -14.38
C SER A 136 -15.36 4.65 -15.90
N PRO A 137 -15.95 5.57 -16.69
CA PRO A 137 -15.98 5.48 -18.16
C PRO A 137 -14.62 5.20 -18.80
N THR A 138 -13.56 5.90 -18.39
CA THR A 138 -12.19 5.69 -18.90
C THR A 138 -11.65 4.28 -18.63
N SER A 139 -11.97 3.69 -17.48
CA SER A 139 -11.53 2.33 -17.15
C SER A 139 -12.25 1.30 -18.03
N LYS A 140 -13.54 1.51 -18.25
CA LYS A 140 -14.32 0.69 -19.16
C LYS A 140 -13.76 0.73 -20.60
N VAL A 141 -13.32 1.91 -21.07
CA VAL A 141 -12.63 2.04 -22.37
C VAL A 141 -11.35 1.21 -22.41
N ILE A 142 -10.52 1.26 -21.37
CA ILE A 142 -9.29 0.47 -21.29
C ILE A 142 -9.59 -1.01 -21.34
N ASP A 143 -10.56 -1.48 -20.56
CA ASP A 143 -10.94 -2.90 -20.54
C ASP A 143 -11.41 -3.34 -21.94
N ILE A 144 -12.23 -2.54 -22.62
CA ILE A 144 -12.66 -2.81 -24.01
C ILE A 144 -11.46 -2.92 -24.96
N ILE A 145 -10.46 -2.04 -24.85
CA ILE A 145 -9.25 -2.09 -25.70
C ILE A 145 -8.54 -3.44 -25.53
N PHE A 146 -8.34 -3.87 -24.28
CA PHE A 146 -7.56 -5.08 -23.97
C PHE A 146 -8.35 -6.36 -24.28
N GLU A 147 -9.63 -6.42 -23.92
CA GLU A 147 -10.50 -7.57 -24.17
C GLU A 147 -10.67 -7.84 -25.68
N ASN A 148 -10.57 -6.81 -26.52
CA ASN A 148 -10.74 -6.90 -27.97
C ASN A 148 -9.42 -6.86 -28.74
N ASN A 149 -8.26 -6.91 -28.06
CA ASN A 149 -6.92 -6.86 -28.67
C ASN A 149 -6.66 -5.64 -29.59
N LEU A 150 -7.18 -4.47 -29.22
CA LEU A 150 -7.08 -3.23 -30.03
C LEU A 150 -5.79 -2.42 -29.77
N GLN A 151 -4.90 -2.88 -28.89
CA GLN A 151 -3.71 -2.14 -28.45
C GLN A 151 -2.84 -1.70 -29.63
N ASN A 152 -2.59 -2.58 -30.61
CA ASN A 152 -1.76 -2.24 -31.77
C ASN A 152 -2.41 -1.19 -32.69
N GLU A 153 -3.73 -1.25 -32.87
CA GLU A 153 -4.45 -0.24 -33.66
C GLU A 153 -4.40 1.13 -32.99
N VAL A 154 -4.56 1.15 -31.65
CA VAL A 154 -4.40 2.37 -30.83
C VAL A 154 -2.98 2.94 -30.96
N LEU A 155 -1.93 2.11 -30.91
CA LEU A 155 -0.55 2.57 -31.09
C LEU A 155 -0.29 3.24 -32.44
N ASN A 156 -0.95 2.78 -33.50
CA ASN A 156 -0.79 3.32 -34.85
C ASN A 156 -1.63 4.58 -35.12
N ALA A 157 -2.44 5.04 -34.17
CA ALA A 157 -3.31 6.19 -34.38
C ALA A 157 -2.55 7.53 -34.25
N TYR A 158 -2.79 8.42 -35.21
CA TYR A 158 -2.23 9.76 -35.26
C TYR A 158 -3.21 10.75 -35.91
N THR A 159 -3.02 12.05 -35.68
CA THR A 159 -3.82 13.13 -36.26
C THR A 159 -3.02 14.42 -36.39
N SER A 160 -3.38 15.28 -37.33
CA SER A 160 -2.83 16.64 -37.51
C SER A 160 -3.89 17.70 -37.15
N GLU A 161 -4.57 17.50 -36.03
CA GLU A 161 -5.61 18.38 -35.51
C GLU A 161 -5.03 19.34 -34.45
N GLY A 162 -5.54 20.57 -34.37
CA GLY A 162 -5.10 21.52 -33.34
C GLY A 162 -3.83 22.29 -33.67
N GLY A 163 -3.34 22.21 -34.91
CA GLY A 163 -2.18 22.95 -35.41
C GLY A 163 -0.84 22.25 -35.26
N PHE A 164 -0.82 21.01 -34.75
CA PHE A 164 0.37 20.18 -34.56
C PHE A 164 0.09 18.72 -34.93
N ASP A 165 1.15 17.93 -35.09
CA ASP A 165 1.03 16.50 -35.34
C ASP A 165 1.05 15.73 -34.01
N PHE A 166 -0.03 15.01 -33.71
CA PHE A 166 -0.16 14.17 -32.53
C PHE A 166 -0.15 12.69 -32.92
N ALA A 167 0.72 11.90 -32.31
CA ALA A 167 0.77 10.45 -32.48
C ALA A 167 0.74 9.75 -31.11
N ILE A 168 -0.15 8.77 -30.95
CA ILE A 168 -0.29 8.03 -29.69
C ILE A 168 1.02 7.36 -29.28
N VAL A 169 1.78 6.84 -30.25
CA VAL A 169 3.06 6.17 -30.00
C VAL A 169 4.09 7.05 -29.31
N LYS A 170 4.11 8.37 -29.56
CA LYS A 170 5.01 9.31 -28.84
C LYS A 170 4.68 9.37 -27.34
N SER A 171 3.39 9.44 -27.00
CA SER A 171 2.93 9.43 -25.60
C SER A 171 3.30 8.11 -24.91
N VAL A 172 3.23 6.99 -25.64
CA VAL A 172 3.64 5.67 -25.16
C VAL A 172 5.14 5.59 -24.93
N ILE A 173 5.96 6.10 -25.84
CA ILE A 173 7.42 6.16 -25.68
C ILE A 173 7.80 6.99 -24.45
N ASN A 174 7.18 8.15 -24.25
CA ASN A 174 7.40 8.99 -23.06
C ASN A 174 6.98 8.28 -21.77
N SER A 175 5.84 7.57 -21.78
CA SER A 175 5.39 6.75 -20.64
C SER A 175 6.42 5.67 -20.29
N LEU A 176 6.96 5.00 -21.31
CA LEU A 176 7.98 3.96 -21.16
C LEU A 176 9.30 4.52 -20.62
N ASP A 177 9.74 5.69 -21.08
CA ASP A 177 10.97 6.32 -20.56
C ASP A 177 10.85 6.68 -19.08
N LEU A 178 9.70 7.24 -18.67
CA LEU A 178 9.38 7.48 -17.25
C LEU A 178 9.31 6.19 -16.43
N LYS A 179 9.02 5.05 -17.05
CA LYS A 179 9.06 3.71 -16.45
C LYS A 179 10.46 3.08 -16.49
N GLY A 180 11.48 3.78 -16.98
CA GLY A 180 12.86 3.29 -17.09
C GLY A 180 13.12 2.42 -18.33
N ILE A 181 12.31 2.58 -19.39
CA ILE A 181 12.45 1.92 -20.69
C ILE A 181 12.68 3.01 -21.75
N THR A 182 13.94 3.40 -21.93
CA THR A 182 14.32 4.30 -23.03
C THR A 182 14.37 3.53 -24.34
N ILE A 183 13.66 4.03 -25.36
CA ILE A 183 13.60 3.42 -26.69
C ILE A 183 14.34 4.34 -27.66
N PRO A 184 15.44 3.89 -28.31
CA PRO A 184 16.20 4.70 -29.24
C PRO A 184 15.50 4.73 -30.61
N VAL A 185 14.41 5.51 -30.72
CA VAL A 185 13.58 5.59 -31.92
C VAL A 185 13.28 7.05 -32.28
N ARG A 186 13.23 7.35 -33.59
CA ARG A 186 12.69 8.59 -34.14
C ARG A 186 11.29 8.34 -34.67
N VAL A 187 10.37 9.24 -34.35
CA VAL A 187 8.98 9.20 -34.82
C VAL A 187 8.74 10.36 -35.78
N SER A 188 8.27 10.06 -36.98
CA SER A 188 7.91 11.04 -38.00
C SER A 188 6.45 10.87 -38.41
N THR A 189 5.74 11.99 -38.61
CA THR A 189 4.33 12.03 -39.05
C THR A 189 4.17 12.66 -40.44
N LYS A 190 5.26 13.16 -41.05
CA LYS A 190 5.22 13.98 -42.28
C LYS A 190 4.72 13.25 -43.53
N SER A 191 4.90 11.93 -43.60
CA SER A 191 4.53 11.08 -44.75
C SER A 191 3.72 9.85 -44.31
N GLY A 192 2.90 10.03 -43.26
CA GLY A 192 2.36 8.93 -42.47
C GLY A 192 3.16 8.73 -41.19
N LEU A 193 2.65 7.90 -40.29
CA LEU A 193 3.35 7.52 -39.07
C LEU A 193 4.48 6.54 -39.40
N ASP A 194 5.72 7.00 -39.24
CA ASP A 194 6.93 6.24 -39.52
C ASP A 194 7.86 6.24 -38.30
N LEU A 195 8.45 5.09 -37.99
CA LEU A 195 9.31 4.88 -36.83
C LEU A 195 10.62 4.23 -37.27
N GLU A 196 11.73 4.91 -36.99
CA GLU A 196 13.07 4.43 -37.32
C GLU A 196 13.93 4.33 -36.06
N TYR A 197 14.67 3.23 -35.90
CA TYR A 197 15.64 3.14 -34.81
C TYR A 197 16.78 4.15 -35.00
N ILE A 198 17.25 4.70 -33.89
CA ILE A 198 18.48 5.48 -33.82
C ILE A 198 19.64 4.49 -33.67
N GLU A 199 20.41 4.33 -34.74
CA GLU A 199 21.57 3.45 -34.76
C GLU A 199 22.62 3.88 -33.72
N GLY A 200 23.17 2.91 -32.99
CA GLY A 200 24.19 3.15 -31.97
C GLY A 200 24.21 2.09 -30.87
N LYS A 201 25.08 2.30 -29.88
CA LYS A 201 25.25 1.39 -28.74
C LYS A 201 23.96 1.23 -27.91
N GLU A 202 23.20 2.31 -27.79
CA GLU A 202 21.93 2.33 -27.04
C GLU A 202 20.89 1.38 -27.67
N LEU A 203 20.84 1.28 -29.00
CA LEU A 203 19.98 0.34 -29.71
C LEU A 203 20.39 -1.11 -29.44
N GLU A 204 21.69 -1.40 -29.51
CA GLU A 204 22.19 -2.75 -29.23
C GLU A 204 21.87 -3.18 -27.78
N GLU A 205 22.06 -2.26 -26.83
CA GLU A 205 21.70 -2.49 -25.41
C GLU A 205 20.19 -2.66 -25.22
N PHE A 206 19.37 -1.83 -25.87
CA PHE A 206 17.90 -1.92 -25.82
C PHE A 206 17.39 -3.26 -26.35
N LEU A 207 17.84 -3.67 -27.53
CA LEU A 207 17.43 -4.94 -28.14
C LEU A 207 17.88 -6.13 -27.29
N LEU A 208 19.12 -6.11 -26.80
CA LEU A 208 19.66 -7.18 -25.95
C LEU A 208 18.91 -7.29 -24.62
N ARG A 209 18.70 -6.17 -23.92
CA ARG A 209 18.05 -6.13 -22.61
C ARG A 209 16.61 -6.60 -22.64
N ASN A 210 15.91 -6.37 -23.75
CA ASN A 210 14.51 -6.77 -23.92
C ASN A 210 14.33 -8.05 -24.76
N HIS A 211 15.42 -8.78 -25.04
CA HIS A 211 15.42 -10.03 -25.81
C HIS A 211 14.82 -9.91 -27.22
N PHE A 212 14.94 -8.75 -27.85
CA PHE A 212 14.50 -8.51 -29.21
C PHE A 212 15.57 -8.91 -30.24
N SER A 213 15.12 -9.42 -31.38
CA SER A 213 16.00 -9.71 -32.50
C SER A 213 16.37 -8.43 -33.25
N LYS A 214 17.50 -8.41 -33.97
CA LYS A 214 17.85 -7.29 -34.87
C LYS A 214 16.85 -7.04 -36.00
N LYS A 215 15.90 -7.96 -36.23
CA LYS A 215 14.84 -7.82 -37.25
C LYS A 215 13.54 -7.26 -36.70
N THR A 216 13.39 -7.17 -35.38
CA THR A 216 12.18 -6.70 -34.73
C THR A 216 12.02 -5.20 -35.02
N SER A 217 10.93 -4.81 -35.67
CA SER A 217 10.68 -3.39 -35.98
C SER A 217 10.43 -2.57 -34.71
N PRO A 218 10.61 -1.23 -34.73
CA PRO A 218 10.32 -0.38 -33.58
C PRO A 218 8.89 -0.53 -33.06
N MET A 219 7.91 -0.60 -33.97
CA MET A 219 6.50 -0.75 -33.58
C MET A 219 6.22 -2.11 -32.92
N GLU A 220 6.78 -3.20 -33.44
CA GLU A 220 6.66 -4.53 -32.81
C GLU A 220 7.30 -4.55 -31.41
N ALA A 221 8.46 -3.91 -31.25
CA ALA A 221 9.12 -3.80 -29.95
C ALA A 221 8.26 -3.01 -28.95
N ILE A 222 7.72 -1.86 -29.36
CA ILE A 222 6.84 -1.03 -28.53
C ILE A 222 5.58 -1.81 -28.14
N TYR A 223 4.90 -2.44 -29.10
CA TYR A 223 3.72 -3.26 -28.83
C TYR A 223 4.02 -4.39 -27.83
N SER A 224 5.15 -5.10 -28.00
CA SER A 224 5.54 -6.18 -27.09
C SER A 224 5.79 -5.70 -25.66
N LEU A 225 6.22 -4.45 -25.47
CA LEU A 225 6.47 -3.86 -24.16
C LEU A 225 5.18 -3.42 -23.45
N VAL A 226 4.11 -3.10 -24.19
CA VAL A 226 2.89 -2.51 -23.63
C VAL A 226 1.64 -3.36 -23.78
N LYS A 227 1.69 -4.49 -24.49
CA LYS A 227 0.52 -5.34 -24.78
C LYS A 227 -0.31 -5.73 -23.55
N ASP A 228 0.36 -5.87 -22.39
CA ASP A 228 -0.25 -6.25 -21.11
C ASP A 228 -0.24 -5.08 -20.08
N ASP A 229 0.20 -3.87 -20.49
CA ASP A 229 0.35 -2.71 -19.61
C ASP A 229 -0.80 -1.71 -19.76
N LYS A 230 -1.92 -1.97 -19.06
CA LYS A 230 -3.08 -1.06 -19.00
C LYS A 230 -2.68 0.38 -18.60
N SER A 231 -1.69 0.55 -17.71
CA SER A 231 -1.30 1.86 -17.18
C SER A 231 -0.72 2.78 -18.24
N THR A 232 0.04 2.24 -19.20
CA THR A 232 0.51 3.03 -20.36
C THR A 232 -0.64 3.53 -21.23
N PHE A 233 -1.69 2.72 -21.43
CA PHE A 233 -2.88 3.16 -22.17
C PHE A 233 -3.71 4.18 -21.38
N TYR A 234 -3.77 4.12 -20.05
CA TYR A 234 -4.38 5.23 -19.30
C TYR A 234 -3.65 6.56 -19.55
N LYS A 235 -2.30 6.57 -19.65
CA LYS A 235 -1.55 7.80 -20.00
C LYS A 235 -1.87 8.32 -21.40
N VAL A 236 -2.12 7.43 -22.36
CA VAL A 236 -2.62 7.83 -23.69
C VAL A 236 -3.96 8.55 -23.55
N LEU A 237 -4.83 8.05 -22.66
CA LEU A 237 -6.14 8.63 -22.40
C LEU A 237 -6.09 9.88 -21.51
N ASP A 238 -4.95 10.29 -20.95
CA ASP A 238 -4.80 11.57 -20.26
C ASP A 238 -4.83 12.74 -21.29
N GLN A 239 -4.43 12.47 -22.54
CA GLN A 239 -4.42 13.45 -23.64
C GLN A 239 -5.79 13.53 -24.37
N PRO A 240 -6.32 14.74 -24.65
CA PRO A 240 -7.59 14.92 -25.36
C PRO A 240 -7.66 14.23 -26.72
N LEU A 241 -6.63 14.40 -27.56
CA LEU A 241 -6.57 13.79 -28.89
C LEU A 241 -6.42 12.26 -28.80
N GLY A 242 -5.75 11.76 -27.75
CA GLY A 242 -5.69 10.33 -27.45
C GLY A 242 -7.09 9.74 -27.21
N ARG A 243 -7.91 10.38 -26.37
CA ARG A 243 -9.31 9.97 -26.14
C ARG A 243 -10.14 9.97 -27.41
N LYS A 244 -10.03 11.02 -28.23
CA LYS A 244 -10.75 11.14 -29.49
C LYS A 244 -10.38 10.05 -30.50
N LEU A 245 -9.09 9.78 -30.67
CA LEU A 245 -8.59 8.72 -31.55
C LEU A 245 -9.06 7.34 -31.10
N VAL A 246 -8.92 7.04 -29.80
CA VAL A 246 -9.40 5.78 -29.21
C VAL A 246 -10.90 5.60 -29.38
N TYR A 247 -11.69 6.65 -29.12
CA TYR A 247 -13.14 6.57 -29.33
C TYR A 247 -13.51 6.29 -30.78
N SER A 248 -12.79 6.89 -31.74
CA SER A 248 -13.00 6.66 -33.17
C SER A 248 -12.74 5.19 -33.54
N ILE A 249 -11.70 4.58 -32.96
CA ILE A 249 -11.42 3.13 -33.10
C ILE A 249 -12.57 2.31 -32.52
N LEU A 250 -13.04 2.62 -31.30
CA LEU A 250 -14.18 1.92 -30.70
C LEU A 250 -15.44 1.99 -31.57
N GLN A 251 -15.74 3.16 -32.15
CA GLN A 251 -16.88 3.33 -33.06
C GLN A 251 -16.73 2.51 -34.35
N ALA A 252 -15.52 2.43 -34.91
CA ALA A 252 -15.25 1.61 -36.09
C ALA A 252 -15.54 0.12 -35.83
N HIS A 253 -15.29 -0.35 -34.61
CA HIS A 253 -15.56 -1.72 -34.17
C HIS A 253 -16.94 -1.91 -33.51
N LYS A 254 -17.72 -0.84 -33.32
CA LYS A 254 -19.02 -0.83 -32.61
C LYS A 254 -18.93 -1.32 -31.15
N LEU A 255 -17.89 -0.90 -30.45
CA LEU A 255 -17.55 -1.33 -29.09
C LEU A 255 -17.77 -0.23 -28.04
N GLU A 256 -18.44 0.87 -28.36
CA GLU A 256 -18.61 2.01 -27.46
C GLU A 256 -19.43 1.72 -26.18
N ALA A 257 -20.19 0.62 -26.10
CA ALA A 257 -20.76 0.02 -24.88
C ALA A 257 -21.22 0.99 -23.74
N ASN A 258 -22.22 1.84 -24.01
CA ASN A 258 -22.74 2.87 -23.10
C ASN A 258 -21.73 3.97 -22.74
N ILE A 259 -20.77 4.27 -23.59
CA ILE A 259 -19.79 5.35 -23.41
C ILE A 259 -20.04 6.40 -24.49
N LEU A 260 -20.08 7.66 -24.08
CA LEU A 260 -20.12 8.80 -24.99
C LEU A 260 -18.83 9.59 -24.89
N LEU A 261 -18.44 10.23 -26.00
CA LEU A 261 -17.37 11.21 -26.02
C LEU A 261 -17.96 12.62 -26.00
N ALA A 262 -17.84 13.30 -24.87
CA ALA A 262 -18.27 14.68 -24.73
C ALA A 262 -17.13 15.64 -25.11
N ASP A 263 -17.43 16.65 -25.94
CA ASP A 263 -16.42 17.58 -26.46
C ASP A 263 -15.70 18.36 -25.34
N LYS A 264 -16.44 18.97 -24.41
CA LYS A 264 -15.92 19.64 -23.21
C LYS A 264 -16.81 19.33 -22.01
N VAL A 265 -16.20 18.95 -20.90
CA VAL A 265 -16.90 18.74 -19.63
C VAL A 265 -16.12 19.37 -18.48
N LEU A 266 -16.83 19.78 -17.45
CA LEU A 266 -16.20 20.24 -16.22
C LEU A 266 -15.68 19.03 -15.42
N ALA A 267 -14.37 18.98 -15.21
CA ALA A 267 -13.70 17.87 -14.50
C ALA A 267 -14.30 17.64 -13.10
N TYR A 268 -14.68 18.71 -12.42
CA TYR A 268 -15.29 18.68 -11.09
C TYR A 268 -16.67 18.00 -11.05
N ASP A 269 -17.47 18.13 -12.10
CA ASP A 269 -18.78 17.47 -12.16
C ASP A 269 -18.62 15.96 -12.30
N GLU A 270 -17.68 15.53 -13.14
CA GLU A 270 -17.33 14.11 -13.29
C GLU A 270 -16.70 13.53 -12.02
N GLU A 271 -15.78 14.26 -11.38
CA GLU A 271 -15.20 13.85 -10.10
C GLU A 271 -16.29 13.66 -9.03
N TYR A 272 -17.24 14.59 -8.93
CA TYR A 272 -18.37 14.47 -8.01
C TYR A 272 -19.24 13.25 -8.32
N ARG A 273 -19.57 12.98 -9.59
CA ARG A 273 -20.38 11.83 -10.01
C ARG A 273 -19.71 10.50 -9.68
N ILE A 274 -18.41 10.38 -10.02
CA ILE A 274 -17.61 9.18 -9.74
C ILE A 274 -17.51 8.97 -8.22
N GLN A 275 -17.17 10.01 -7.46
CA GLN A 275 -17.06 9.93 -6.00
C GLN A 275 -18.39 9.53 -5.36
N LYS A 276 -19.50 10.15 -5.76
CA LYS A 276 -20.82 9.86 -5.18
C LYS A 276 -21.33 8.47 -5.57
N GLY A 277 -21.09 8.02 -6.80
CA GLY A 277 -21.37 6.65 -7.24
C GLY A 277 -20.57 5.62 -6.45
N HIS A 278 -19.28 5.87 -6.22
CA HIS A 278 -18.43 5.00 -5.40
C HIS A 278 -18.90 4.94 -3.94
N LEU A 279 -19.21 6.09 -3.33
CA LEU A 279 -19.77 6.14 -1.98
C LEU A 279 -21.12 5.41 -1.88
N HIS A 280 -21.99 5.48 -2.89
CA HIS A 280 -23.23 4.70 -2.93
C HIS A 280 -22.97 3.18 -2.91
N GLN A 281 -21.95 2.71 -3.63
CA GLN A 281 -21.60 1.29 -3.67
C GLN A 281 -21.09 0.77 -2.32
N LEU A 282 -20.37 1.60 -1.58
CA LEU A 282 -19.89 1.30 -0.23
C LEU A 282 -20.98 1.48 0.83
N PHE A 283 -21.83 2.49 0.66
CA PHE A 283 -22.84 2.95 1.61
C PHE A 283 -24.19 3.14 0.90
N PRO A 284 -25.03 2.10 0.80
CA PRO A 284 -26.28 2.13 0.03
C PRO A 284 -27.27 3.23 0.44
N GLN A 285 -27.14 3.78 1.65
CA GLN A 285 -27.90 4.94 2.12
C GLN A 285 -27.61 6.23 1.35
N ILE A 286 -26.39 6.37 0.82
CA ILE A 286 -25.97 7.49 -0.03
C ILE A 286 -26.57 7.28 -1.41
N ASN A 287 -27.25 8.27 -1.96
CA ASN A 287 -27.85 8.16 -3.30
C ASN A 287 -27.96 9.54 -3.96
N ALA A 288 -28.51 9.61 -5.17
CA ALA A 288 -28.63 10.88 -5.90
C ALA A 288 -29.33 11.99 -5.10
N LYS A 289 -30.25 11.64 -4.18
CA LYS A 289 -31.08 12.61 -3.43
C LYS A 289 -30.46 13.08 -2.11
N THR A 290 -29.49 12.36 -1.56
CA THR A 290 -28.90 12.73 -0.26
C THR A 290 -28.03 13.96 -0.38
N ASP A 291 -28.01 14.79 0.67
CA ASP A 291 -27.09 15.92 0.76
C ASP A 291 -25.73 15.50 1.34
N VAL A 292 -24.75 16.41 1.29
CA VAL A 292 -23.37 16.16 1.76
C VAL A 292 -23.26 15.90 3.25
N LYS A 293 -24.14 16.46 4.08
CA LYS A 293 -24.15 16.22 5.53
C LYS A 293 -24.72 14.84 5.81
N GLU A 294 -25.80 14.47 5.15
CA GLU A 294 -26.38 13.13 5.18
C GLU A 294 -25.36 12.08 4.72
N ASP A 295 -24.65 12.36 3.64
CA ASP A 295 -23.57 11.50 3.13
C ASP A 295 -22.43 11.38 4.15
N PHE A 296 -21.97 12.49 4.72
CA PHE A 296 -20.91 12.45 5.74
C PHE A 296 -21.33 11.69 7.00
N ILE A 297 -22.56 11.91 7.49
CA ILE A 297 -23.13 11.17 8.63
C ILE A 297 -23.19 9.68 8.31
N ALA A 298 -23.64 9.31 7.11
CA ALA A 298 -23.69 7.93 6.67
C ALA A 298 -22.30 7.27 6.70
N VAL A 299 -21.29 7.91 6.12
CA VAL A 299 -19.91 7.39 6.12
C VAL A 299 -19.36 7.27 7.54
N VAL A 300 -19.46 8.33 8.36
CA VAL A 300 -18.94 8.33 9.73
C VAL A 300 -19.66 7.28 10.58
N THR A 301 -20.99 7.20 10.52
CA THR A 301 -21.76 6.25 11.33
C THR A 301 -21.45 4.81 10.95
N SER A 302 -21.20 4.52 9.67
CA SER A 302 -20.91 3.17 9.18
C SER A 302 -19.45 2.75 9.36
N ALA A 303 -18.48 3.66 9.23
CA ALA A 303 -17.06 3.31 9.20
C ALA A 303 -16.21 3.96 10.32
N GLY A 304 -16.51 5.19 10.75
CA GLY A 304 -15.61 5.99 11.60
C GLY A 304 -16.05 6.23 13.05
N LEU A 305 -17.32 6.03 13.40
CA LEU A 305 -17.90 6.48 14.67
C LEU A 305 -17.30 5.78 15.90
N GLY A 306 -17.00 4.49 15.78
CA GLY A 306 -16.34 3.72 16.86
C GLY A 306 -14.96 4.29 17.18
N ASN A 307 -14.10 4.39 16.17
CA ASN A 307 -12.76 4.96 16.29
C ASN A 307 -12.81 6.39 16.84
N LEU A 308 -13.75 7.22 16.35
CA LEU A 308 -13.94 8.59 16.82
C LEU A 308 -14.26 8.68 18.32
N LEU A 309 -15.15 7.82 18.82
CA LEU A 309 -15.57 7.83 20.23
C LEU A 309 -14.54 7.20 21.18
N GLN A 310 -13.68 6.32 20.65
CA GLN A 310 -12.65 5.61 21.41
C GLN A 310 -11.26 6.23 21.29
N SER A 311 -11.13 7.42 20.72
CA SER A 311 -9.85 8.08 20.50
C SER A 311 -9.72 9.41 21.25
N TYR A 312 -8.48 9.81 21.53
CA TYR A 312 -8.15 11.18 21.92
C TYR A 312 -6.99 11.70 21.06
N TYR A 313 -6.97 13.02 20.85
CA TYR A 313 -6.01 13.70 19.99
C TYR A 313 -5.18 14.67 20.81
N THR A 314 -3.88 14.77 20.55
CA THR A 314 -2.99 15.71 21.25
C THR A 314 -2.81 16.96 20.39
N LEU A 315 -3.19 18.11 20.92
CA LEU A 315 -3.12 19.42 20.25
C LEU A 315 -1.70 20.01 20.32
N LYS A 316 -1.46 21.08 19.54
CA LYS A 316 -0.14 21.75 19.44
C LYS A 316 0.36 22.34 20.76
N ASP A 317 -0.54 22.63 21.69
CA ASP A 317 -0.23 23.12 23.04
C ASP A 317 -0.12 21.99 24.08
N GLU A 318 0.04 20.74 23.62
CA GLU A 318 0.09 19.51 24.42
C GLU A 318 -1.20 19.17 25.18
N THR A 319 -2.28 19.93 24.97
CA THR A 319 -3.58 19.59 25.54
C THR A 319 -4.23 18.43 24.77
N LYS A 320 -5.11 17.68 25.44
CA LYS A 320 -5.82 16.55 24.83
C LYS A 320 -7.23 16.96 24.43
N PHE A 321 -7.57 16.77 23.17
CA PHE A 321 -8.93 16.85 22.68
C PHE A 321 -9.57 15.46 22.68
N ILE A 322 -10.70 15.31 23.36
CA ILE A 322 -11.40 14.03 23.50
C ILE A 322 -12.82 14.21 22.92
N PRO A 323 -13.10 13.72 21.69
CA PRO A 323 -14.38 13.95 21.03
C PRO A 323 -15.59 13.57 21.88
N ILE A 324 -15.51 12.48 22.65
CA ILE A 324 -16.61 12.01 23.51
C ILE A 324 -17.08 13.07 24.52
N ASP A 325 -16.22 14.01 24.94
CA ASP A 325 -16.61 15.09 25.85
C ASP A 325 -17.67 16.01 25.23
N ILE A 326 -17.60 16.24 23.91
CA ILE A 326 -18.60 17.03 23.19
C ILE A 326 -19.94 16.32 23.15
N LEU A 327 -19.93 15.01 22.93
CA LEU A 327 -21.16 14.21 22.96
C LEU A 327 -21.78 14.23 24.37
N PHE A 328 -20.95 14.12 25.41
CA PHE A 328 -21.38 14.26 26.80
C PHE A 328 -21.96 15.64 27.10
N GLU A 329 -21.37 16.71 26.57
CA GLU A 329 -21.85 18.09 26.68
C GLU A 329 -23.26 18.23 26.06
N LEU A 330 -23.43 17.79 24.80
CA LEU A 330 -24.71 17.85 24.09
C LEU A 330 -25.82 17.10 24.81
N LEU A 331 -25.51 15.91 25.33
CA LEU A 331 -26.45 15.11 26.12
C LEU A 331 -26.81 15.77 27.46
N LYS A 332 -25.82 16.30 28.19
CA LYS A 332 -26.07 17.04 29.43
C LYS A 332 -26.93 18.29 29.21
N ASN A 333 -26.72 19.01 28.11
CA ASN A 333 -27.53 20.18 27.74
C ASN A 333 -28.99 19.82 27.45
N LYS A 334 -29.27 18.59 27.03
CA LYS A 334 -30.62 18.02 26.91
C LYS A 334 -31.19 17.50 28.25
N GLY A 335 -30.48 17.69 29.36
CA GLY A 335 -30.89 17.22 30.69
C GLY A 335 -30.68 15.72 30.91
N VAL A 336 -29.88 15.06 30.07
CA VAL A 336 -29.67 13.62 30.12
C VAL A 336 -28.61 13.28 31.17
N GLN A 337 -28.95 12.42 32.11
CA GLN A 337 -27.98 11.88 33.05
C GLN A 337 -27.10 10.84 32.33
N LEU A 338 -25.80 11.11 32.24
CA LEU A 338 -24.87 10.20 31.57
C LEU A 338 -24.66 8.92 32.40
N PRO A 339 -25.01 7.75 31.86
CA PRO A 339 -24.79 6.48 32.55
C PRO A 339 -23.35 5.97 32.40
N VAL A 340 -22.55 6.62 31.55
CA VAL A 340 -21.18 6.22 31.20
C VAL A 340 -20.16 7.32 31.49
N THR A 341 -18.93 6.90 31.70
CA THR A 341 -17.71 7.69 31.85
C THR A 341 -16.62 7.06 31.00
N TYR A 342 -15.42 7.63 30.97
CA TYR A 342 -14.31 7.05 30.26
C TYR A 342 -13.00 7.18 31.03
N THR A 343 -12.02 6.36 30.68
CA THR A 343 -10.63 6.43 31.14
C THR A 343 -9.68 6.43 29.96
N LEU A 344 -8.50 7.02 30.11
CA LEU A 344 -7.47 7.00 29.07
C LEU A 344 -6.67 5.70 29.15
N LYS A 345 -6.46 5.03 28.02
CA LYS A 345 -5.74 3.75 27.94
C LYS A 345 -4.75 3.81 26.77
N GLY A 346 -3.50 3.41 26.97
CA GLY A 346 -2.50 3.43 25.90
C GLY A 346 -2.23 4.82 25.28
N LYS A 347 -1.74 4.83 24.03
CA LYS A 347 -1.50 6.05 23.25
C LYS A 347 -2.70 6.30 22.34
N ASN A 348 -3.31 7.48 22.46
CA ASN A 348 -4.45 7.96 21.67
C ASN A 348 -5.78 7.21 21.82
N GLN A 349 -5.93 6.35 22.85
CA GLN A 349 -7.15 5.56 23.04
C GLN A 349 -7.89 5.86 24.35
N VAL A 350 -9.21 5.71 24.31
CA VAL A 350 -10.16 5.95 25.38
C VAL A 350 -11.00 4.68 25.61
N ASP A 351 -11.16 4.30 26.87
CA ASP A 351 -11.99 3.17 27.31
C ASP A 351 -13.27 3.67 27.99
N ILE A 352 -14.44 3.33 27.45
CA ILE A 352 -15.75 3.84 27.90
C ILE A 352 -16.39 2.80 28.84
N GLN A 353 -16.84 3.24 30.02
CA GLN A 353 -17.31 2.39 31.11
C GLN A 353 -18.59 2.95 31.75
N PHE A 354 -19.40 2.12 32.41
CA PHE A 354 -20.56 2.60 33.18
C PHE A 354 -20.15 3.32 34.48
N VAL A 355 -20.84 4.42 34.83
CA VAL A 355 -20.61 5.22 36.06
C VAL A 355 -20.94 4.43 37.33
N LYS A 356 -21.90 3.50 37.26
CA LYS A 356 -22.19 2.53 38.32
C LYS A 356 -22.01 1.13 37.74
N LYS A 357 -21.38 0.23 38.49
CA LYS A 357 -21.50 -1.22 38.24
C LYS A 357 -22.95 -1.61 38.45
N THR A 358 -23.77 -1.46 37.44
CA THR A 358 -25.11 -2.04 37.39
C THR A 358 -24.91 -3.54 37.10
N PRO A 359 -25.21 -4.44 38.05
CA PRO A 359 -25.05 -5.88 37.84
C PRO A 359 -26.00 -6.43 36.77
N PHE A 360 -26.90 -5.58 36.26
CA PHE A 360 -27.94 -5.89 35.30
C PHE A 360 -28.06 -4.78 34.23
N SER A 361 -26.96 -4.35 33.59
CA SER A 361 -27.02 -3.66 32.27
C SER A 361 -26.31 -4.49 31.18
N ARG A 362 -27.04 -4.89 30.14
CA ARG A 362 -26.79 -5.86 29.04
C ARG A 362 -26.65 -5.02 27.76
N GLU A 363 -26.14 -3.81 27.91
CA GLU A 363 -25.89 -2.87 26.82
C GLU A 363 -24.44 -2.44 26.96
N LEU A 364 -23.64 -2.41 25.89
CA LEU A 364 -22.26 -1.94 26.00
C LEU A 364 -22.23 -0.44 26.33
N PRO A 365 -21.24 0.07 27.09
CA PRO A 365 -21.17 1.49 27.45
C PRO A 365 -21.17 2.42 26.23
N ILE A 366 -20.42 2.06 25.18
CA ILE A 366 -20.37 2.84 23.94
C ILE A 366 -21.70 2.79 23.19
N ASP A 367 -22.37 1.64 23.15
CA ASP A 367 -23.67 1.50 22.48
C ASP A 367 -24.79 2.18 23.24
N ARG A 368 -24.75 2.16 24.58
CA ARG A 368 -25.62 2.96 25.45
C ARG A 368 -25.49 4.42 25.11
N LEU A 369 -24.24 4.88 24.99
CA LEU A 369 -23.98 6.27 24.65
C LEU A 369 -24.49 6.62 23.26
N ILE A 370 -24.19 5.81 22.25
CA ILE A 370 -24.65 6.02 20.86
C ILE A 370 -26.18 5.97 20.79
N ARG A 371 -26.84 5.04 21.48
CA ARG A 371 -28.30 4.94 21.48
C ARG A 371 -28.93 6.14 22.16
N ILE A 372 -28.45 6.53 23.35
CA ILE A 372 -28.92 7.76 24.01
C ILE A 372 -28.70 8.96 23.07
N ALA A 373 -27.56 9.03 22.38
CA ALA A 373 -27.30 10.08 21.42
C ALA A 373 -28.30 10.09 20.25
N LYS A 374 -28.69 8.91 19.74
CA LYS A 374 -29.70 8.76 18.69
C LYS A 374 -31.10 9.12 19.20
N GLU A 375 -31.53 8.61 20.35
CA GLU A 375 -32.84 8.88 20.96
C GLU A 375 -33.05 10.36 21.26
N GLN A 376 -31.99 11.03 21.69
CA GLN A 376 -32.01 12.45 21.99
C GLN A 376 -31.78 13.32 20.74
N ASN A 377 -31.63 12.68 19.57
CA ASN A 377 -31.34 13.30 18.28
C ASN A 377 -30.11 14.21 18.30
N VAL A 378 -29.09 13.87 19.10
CA VAL A 378 -27.85 14.64 19.20
C VAL A 378 -26.67 13.99 18.46
N LEU A 379 -26.81 12.76 17.96
CA LEU A 379 -25.70 12.09 17.27
C LEU A 379 -25.29 12.81 15.98
N ASN A 380 -26.26 13.26 15.20
CA ASN A 380 -25.99 14.03 13.98
C ASN A 380 -25.36 15.38 14.35
N ASP A 381 -25.91 16.06 15.36
CA ASP A 381 -25.36 17.33 15.87
C ASP A 381 -23.92 17.16 16.35
N PHE A 382 -23.60 16.02 16.98
CA PHE A 382 -22.25 15.67 17.42
C PHE A 382 -21.29 15.46 16.25
N ILE A 383 -21.69 14.65 15.25
CA ILE A 383 -20.84 14.39 14.07
C ILE A 383 -20.59 15.67 13.28
N LEU A 384 -21.60 16.55 13.20
CA LEU A 384 -21.54 17.81 12.47
C LEU A 384 -20.95 18.97 13.29
N ASP A 385 -20.63 18.77 14.58
CA ASP A 385 -20.04 19.81 15.43
C ASP A 385 -18.67 20.23 14.85
N GLN A 386 -18.45 21.54 14.69
CA GLN A 386 -17.22 22.07 14.08
C GLN A 386 -15.93 21.66 14.81
N ARG A 387 -16.02 21.34 16.10
CA ARG A 387 -14.91 20.85 16.92
C ARG A 387 -14.63 19.36 16.66
N VAL A 388 -15.61 18.60 16.20
CA VAL A 388 -15.57 17.13 16.05
C VAL A 388 -15.36 16.71 14.60
N ALA A 389 -16.00 17.39 13.65
CA ALA A 389 -16.05 16.99 12.24
C ALA A 389 -14.66 16.74 11.59
N PRO A 390 -13.59 17.53 11.86
CA PRO A 390 -12.25 17.22 11.35
C PRO A 390 -11.71 15.87 11.83
N TYR A 391 -11.92 15.54 13.10
CA TYR A 391 -11.49 14.26 13.68
C TYR A 391 -12.38 13.10 13.22
N ALA A 392 -13.67 13.35 13.00
CA ALA A 392 -14.57 12.38 12.39
C ALA A 392 -14.10 12.01 10.97
N GLN A 393 -13.61 12.99 10.21
CA GLN A 393 -13.01 12.75 8.90
C GLN A 393 -11.70 11.95 9.00
N SER A 394 -10.81 12.29 9.95
CA SER A 394 -9.59 11.51 10.19
C SER A 394 -9.89 10.05 10.56
N ALA A 395 -10.86 9.82 11.46
CA ALA A 395 -11.28 8.48 11.86
C ALA A 395 -11.83 7.64 10.69
N VAL A 396 -12.46 8.28 9.71
CA VAL A 396 -12.91 7.62 8.47
C VAL A 396 -11.71 7.33 7.54
N LEU A 397 -10.77 8.26 7.42
CA LEU A 397 -9.56 8.07 6.59
C LEU A 397 -8.69 6.91 7.07
N GLU A 398 -8.59 6.68 8.38
CA GLU A 398 -7.91 5.52 8.97
C GLU A 398 -8.50 4.18 8.53
N THR A 399 -9.76 4.16 8.08
CA THR A 399 -10.40 2.96 7.51
C THR A 399 -10.12 2.76 6.02
N GLY A 400 -9.35 3.67 5.40
CA GLY A 400 -9.02 3.66 3.97
C GLY A 400 -10.07 4.34 3.08
N ILE A 401 -11.08 4.98 3.66
CA ILE A 401 -12.18 5.63 2.91
C ILE A 401 -11.97 7.14 2.91
N ASN A 402 -11.93 7.77 1.73
CA ASN A 402 -11.88 9.23 1.62
C ASN A 402 -13.18 9.76 0.98
N PRO A 403 -14.07 10.41 1.76
CA PRO A 403 -15.32 10.94 1.20
C PRO A 403 -15.13 12.21 0.36
N LYS A 404 -13.94 12.84 0.37
CA LYS A 404 -13.63 14.12 -0.32
C LYS A 404 -14.59 15.26 0.03
N ILE A 405 -15.01 15.34 1.30
CA ILE A 405 -15.90 16.39 1.81
C ILE A 405 -15.09 17.44 2.56
N ASN A 406 -15.35 18.71 2.28
CA ASN A 406 -14.87 19.81 3.11
C ASN A 406 -15.83 19.99 4.29
N VAL A 407 -15.47 19.45 5.44
CA VAL A 407 -16.32 19.47 6.65
C VAL A 407 -16.56 20.86 7.24
N LYS A 408 -15.74 21.86 6.88
CA LYS A 408 -15.94 23.25 7.33
C LYS A 408 -17.03 23.95 6.54
N LEU A 409 -17.08 23.68 5.23
CA LEU A 409 -18.07 24.29 4.32
C LEU A 409 -19.31 23.42 4.14
N TRP A 410 -19.25 22.15 4.53
CA TRP A 410 -20.26 21.14 4.22
C TRP A 410 -20.56 21.12 2.72
N GLU A 411 -19.50 20.90 1.93
CA GLU A 411 -19.59 20.74 0.49
C GLU A 411 -18.59 19.66 0.05
N TYR A 412 -18.94 18.96 -1.02
CA TYR A 412 -17.96 18.13 -1.72
C TYR A 412 -16.85 19.01 -2.28
N THR A 413 -15.61 18.58 -2.15
CA THR A 413 -14.43 19.35 -2.59
C THR A 413 -14.57 19.77 -4.05
N ALA A 414 -14.96 18.85 -4.93
CA ALA A 414 -15.20 19.15 -6.34
C ALA A 414 -16.32 20.21 -6.57
N LYS A 415 -17.39 20.22 -5.78
CA LYS A 415 -18.44 21.25 -5.89
C LYS A 415 -17.95 22.62 -5.46
N LYS A 416 -17.13 22.66 -4.40
CA LYS A 416 -16.48 23.88 -3.96
C LYS A 416 -15.55 24.42 -5.05
N ASP A 417 -14.70 23.55 -5.61
CA ASP A 417 -13.73 23.93 -6.65
C ASP A 417 -14.44 24.45 -7.92
N LYS A 418 -15.59 23.85 -8.27
CA LYS A 418 -16.49 24.36 -9.30
C LYS A 418 -17.00 25.77 -9.00
N SER A 419 -17.50 26.02 -7.79
CA SER A 419 -18.01 27.33 -7.41
C SER A 419 -16.92 28.40 -7.45
N ASP A 420 -15.74 28.09 -6.89
CA ASP A 420 -14.57 28.97 -6.89
C ASP A 420 -14.10 29.29 -8.33
N LEU A 421 -14.18 28.32 -9.26
CA LEU A 421 -13.88 28.52 -10.68
C LEU A 421 -14.88 29.47 -11.36
N LEU A 422 -16.18 29.25 -11.18
CA LEU A 422 -17.21 30.06 -11.81
C LEU A 422 -17.17 31.51 -11.33
N GLU A 423 -16.96 31.71 -10.02
CA GLU A 423 -16.79 33.04 -9.43
C GLU A 423 -15.58 33.77 -10.03
N ARG A 424 -14.44 33.07 -10.18
CA ARG A 424 -13.20 33.62 -10.75
C ARG A 424 -13.41 34.19 -12.15
N TYR A 425 -14.13 33.47 -13.01
CA TYR A 425 -14.39 33.87 -14.39
C TYR A 425 -15.74 34.57 -14.60
N LYS A 426 -16.38 34.99 -13.50
CA LYS A 426 -17.65 35.74 -13.47
C LYS A 426 -18.78 35.04 -14.26
N GLN A 427 -18.79 33.71 -14.23
CA GLN A 427 -19.83 32.90 -14.87
C GLN A 427 -20.90 32.51 -13.85
N LYS A 428 -22.16 32.48 -14.30
CA LYS A 428 -23.32 32.18 -13.43
C LYS A 428 -23.55 30.69 -13.25
N ASP A 429 -23.29 29.89 -14.28
CA ASP A 429 -23.37 28.44 -14.25
C ASP A 429 -22.38 27.81 -15.23
N ALA A 430 -22.26 26.49 -15.14
CA ALA A 430 -21.38 25.65 -15.96
C ALA A 430 -22.16 24.93 -17.08
N SER A 431 -23.33 25.44 -17.51
CA SER A 431 -24.14 24.76 -18.52
C SER A 431 -23.60 24.94 -19.95
N ASP A 432 -22.91 26.06 -20.20
CA ASP A 432 -22.25 26.36 -21.46
C ASP A 432 -20.73 26.33 -21.28
N MET A 433 -20.12 25.20 -21.67
CA MET A 433 -18.67 24.99 -21.55
C MET A 433 -17.86 25.82 -22.53
N ASP A 434 -18.41 26.13 -23.70
CA ASP A 434 -17.73 26.98 -24.67
C ASP A 434 -17.71 28.43 -24.18
N ALA A 435 -18.81 28.92 -23.58
CA ALA A 435 -18.84 30.24 -22.96
C ALA A 435 -17.86 30.35 -21.78
N LEU A 436 -17.80 29.32 -20.90
CA LEU A 436 -16.82 29.32 -19.80
C LEU A 436 -15.38 29.31 -20.33
N PHE A 437 -15.07 28.45 -21.30
CA PHE A 437 -13.74 28.38 -21.90
C PHE A 437 -13.36 29.70 -22.60
N HIS A 438 -14.32 30.31 -23.31
CA HIS A 438 -14.12 31.63 -23.93
C HIS A 438 -13.86 32.71 -22.87
N ALA A 439 -14.62 32.75 -21.78
CA ALA A 439 -14.42 33.69 -20.68
C ALA A 439 -13.04 33.51 -20.02
N MET A 440 -12.52 32.27 -19.94
CA MET A 440 -11.16 32.01 -19.48
C MET A 440 -10.11 32.59 -20.44
N LYS A 441 -10.30 32.45 -21.76
CA LYS A 441 -9.42 33.07 -22.77
C LYS A 441 -9.46 34.60 -22.69
N GLU A 442 -10.65 35.19 -22.59
CA GLU A 442 -10.83 36.65 -22.45
C GLU A 442 -10.18 37.20 -21.17
N TYR A 443 -10.29 36.48 -20.04
CA TYR A 443 -9.70 36.91 -18.77
C TYR A 443 -8.17 37.11 -18.87
N TYR A 444 -7.50 36.35 -19.74
CA TYR A 444 -6.05 36.42 -19.96
C TYR A 444 -5.65 37.11 -21.27
N ASP A 445 -6.57 37.77 -21.99
CA ASP A 445 -6.32 38.37 -23.32
C ASP A 445 -5.65 37.36 -24.28
N LEU A 446 -6.13 36.11 -24.27
CA LEU A 446 -5.52 34.99 -24.98
C LEU A 446 -6.10 34.81 -26.38
N GLU A 447 -5.41 35.36 -27.37
CA GLU A 447 -5.65 35.08 -28.79
C GLU A 447 -4.90 33.80 -29.22
N CYS A 448 -5.69 32.74 -29.46
CA CYS A 448 -5.18 31.44 -29.88
C CYS A 448 -6.23 30.71 -30.73
N ASP A 449 -5.83 30.31 -31.94
CA ASP A 449 -6.70 29.63 -32.93
C ASP A 449 -6.98 28.17 -32.56
N SER A 450 -6.05 27.53 -31.86
CA SER A 450 -6.19 26.15 -31.39
C SER A 450 -6.67 26.13 -29.95
N ASP A 451 -7.83 25.51 -29.71
CA ASP A 451 -8.35 25.34 -28.35
C ASP A 451 -7.50 24.37 -27.52
N TYR A 452 -6.78 23.43 -28.16
CA TYR A 452 -5.83 22.55 -27.47
C TYR A 452 -4.63 23.33 -26.91
N ILE A 453 -4.05 24.21 -27.73
CA ILE A 453 -2.96 25.10 -27.28
C ILE A 453 -3.49 26.09 -26.24
N ALA A 454 -4.67 26.68 -26.46
CA ALA A 454 -5.28 27.58 -25.49
C ALA A 454 -5.52 26.88 -24.14
N ARG A 455 -5.96 25.63 -24.14
CA ARG A 455 -6.09 24.79 -22.94
C ARG A 455 -4.74 24.60 -22.25
N GLY A 456 -3.67 24.31 -22.99
CA GLY A 456 -2.32 24.20 -22.45
C GLY A 456 -1.86 25.49 -21.76
N VAL A 457 -2.02 26.63 -22.42
CA VAL A 457 -1.73 27.96 -21.87
C VAL A 457 -2.52 28.23 -20.59
N LEU A 458 -3.84 27.98 -20.61
CA LEU A 458 -4.71 28.19 -19.45
C LEU A 458 -4.33 27.28 -18.28
N SER A 459 -3.84 26.07 -18.55
CA SER A 459 -3.33 25.17 -17.50
C SER A 459 -2.06 25.71 -16.83
N PHE A 460 -1.17 26.38 -17.57
CA PHE A 460 0.01 27.03 -16.99
C PHE A 460 -0.38 28.18 -16.06
N TYR A 461 -1.37 28.98 -16.49
CA TYR A 461 -1.94 30.04 -15.65
C TYR A 461 -2.57 29.48 -14.38
N ASP A 462 -3.33 28.38 -14.48
CA ASP A 462 -3.96 27.76 -13.32
C ASP A 462 -2.91 27.28 -12.30
N ARG A 463 -1.84 26.62 -12.76
CA ARG A 463 -0.71 26.23 -11.91
C ARG A 463 -0.01 27.43 -11.24
N LEU A 464 0.19 28.52 -11.96
CA LEU A 464 0.76 29.76 -11.40
C LEU A 464 -0.14 30.39 -10.33
N MET A 465 -1.46 30.24 -10.47
CA MET A 465 -2.42 30.72 -9.46
C MET A 465 -2.41 29.85 -8.21
N GLU A 466 -2.42 28.52 -8.35
CA GLU A 466 -2.38 27.57 -7.23
C GLU A 466 -1.20 27.81 -6.29
N GLN A 467 -0.08 28.33 -6.80
CA GLN A 467 1.11 28.64 -6.01
C GLN A 467 0.93 29.77 -4.97
N GLY A 468 -0.12 30.59 -5.08
CA GLY A 468 -0.43 31.63 -4.09
C GLY A 468 0.73 32.61 -3.85
N HIS A 469 1.08 32.85 -2.57
CA HIS A 469 2.14 33.77 -2.13
C HIS A 469 3.56 33.18 -2.17
N TYR A 470 3.73 31.93 -2.63
CA TYR A 470 5.03 31.27 -2.76
C TYR A 470 5.67 31.49 -4.15
N GLY A 471 5.41 32.64 -4.79
CA GLY A 471 5.84 32.91 -6.17
C GLY A 471 7.35 32.90 -6.43
N TYR A 472 8.18 32.91 -5.38
CA TYR A 472 9.64 32.80 -5.45
C TYR A 472 10.15 31.36 -5.59
N VAL A 473 9.29 30.35 -5.38
CA VAL A 473 9.59 28.94 -5.61
C VAL A 473 9.29 28.63 -7.08
N PRO A 474 10.11 27.84 -7.80
CA PRO A 474 9.74 27.40 -9.15
C PRO A 474 8.62 26.35 -9.14
N ILE A 475 7.77 26.35 -10.18
CA ILE A 475 6.80 25.28 -10.46
C ILE A 475 7.39 24.35 -11.51
N THR A 476 7.69 23.10 -11.17
CA THR A 476 8.13 22.10 -12.16
C THR A 476 6.94 21.58 -12.96
N LEU A 477 6.86 21.91 -14.26
CA LEU A 477 5.75 21.50 -15.14
C LEU A 477 5.77 20.02 -15.48
N THR A 478 6.91 19.52 -15.94
CA THR A 478 7.11 18.16 -16.41
C THR A 478 8.58 17.77 -16.33
N TYR A 479 8.86 16.47 -16.34
CA TYR A 479 10.21 15.88 -16.35
C TYR A 479 10.37 14.99 -17.58
N GLY A 480 11.61 14.69 -17.94
CA GLY A 480 11.92 13.67 -18.95
C GLY A 480 11.75 14.15 -20.38
N LEU A 481 11.97 15.44 -20.64
CA LEU A 481 12.02 15.95 -22.00
C LEU A 481 13.18 15.33 -22.78
N THR A 482 12.93 15.05 -24.06
CA THR A 482 13.97 14.65 -25.02
C THR A 482 14.94 15.80 -25.26
N GLN A 483 16.20 15.50 -25.60
CA GLN A 483 17.17 16.54 -25.92
C GLN A 483 16.75 17.40 -27.12
N GLU A 484 16.03 16.81 -28.08
CA GLU A 484 15.40 17.53 -29.19
C GLU A 484 14.32 18.49 -28.69
N GLY A 485 13.41 18.03 -27.83
CA GLY A 485 12.38 18.87 -27.21
C GLY A 485 12.97 20.03 -26.40
N VAL A 486 14.02 19.78 -25.63
CA VAL A 486 14.75 20.84 -24.90
C VAL A 486 15.33 21.87 -25.84
N SER A 487 16.03 21.44 -26.90
CA SER A 487 16.66 22.36 -27.85
C SER A 487 15.64 23.27 -28.53
N ARG A 488 14.46 22.72 -28.87
CA ARG A 488 13.36 23.48 -29.48
C ARG A 488 12.74 24.48 -28.51
N ILE A 489 12.55 24.09 -27.24
CA ILE A 489 12.03 24.97 -26.19
C ILE A 489 13.01 26.12 -25.92
N GLU A 490 14.31 25.84 -25.78
CA GLU A 490 15.33 26.87 -25.53
C GLU A 490 15.56 27.81 -26.72
N GLU A 491 15.38 27.33 -27.95
CA GLU A 491 15.45 28.17 -29.16
C GLU A 491 14.25 29.14 -29.25
N ALA A 492 13.04 28.66 -28.94
CA ALA A 492 11.82 29.44 -29.03
C ALA A 492 11.60 30.38 -27.83
N ILE A 493 12.03 29.96 -26.64
CA ILE A 493 11.72 30.65 -25.38
C ILE A 493 13.01 31.12 -24.70
N PRO A 494 13.22 32.44 -24.57
CA PRO A 494 14.38 32.97 -23.87
C PRO A 494 14.41 32.55 -22.39
N ASN A 495 15.51 31.91 -21.95
CA ASN A 495 15.74 31.43 -20.58
C ASN A 495 15.72 32.51 -19.47
N ASN A 496 15.56 33.80 -19.79
CA ASN A 496 15.58 34.91 -18.84
C ASN A 496 14.21 35.55 -18.54
N LYS A 497 13.12 34.89 -18.94
CA LYS A 497 11.74 35.41 -18.81
C LYS A 497 10.82 34.49 -17.99
N GLY A 498 11.38 33.77 -17.03
CA GLY A 498 10.63 32.96 -16.07
C GLY A 498 10.12 31.61 -16.58
N ILE A 499 10.54 31.16 -17.76
CA ILE A 499 10.46 29.76 -18.18
C ILE A 499 11.90 29.27 -18.32
N GLU A 500 12.26 28.23 -17.59
CA GLU A 500 13.62 27.68 -17.59
C GLU A 500 13.55 26.17 -17.81
N VAL A 501 14.40 25.66 -18.71
CA VAL A 501 14.72 24.24 -18.74
C VAL A 501 15.93 24.03 -17.82
N SER A 502 15.71 23.31 -16.73
CA SER A 502 16.74 23.00 -15.75
C SER A 502 17.06 21.50 -15.76
N ILE A 503 18.28 21.15 -15.37
CA ILE A 503 18.68 19.75 -15.18
C ILE A 503 18.50 19.42 -13.70
N GLU A 504 17.59 18.52 -13.39
CA GLU A 504 17.27 18.11 -12.02
C GLU A 504 17.72 16.66 -11.74
N PRO A 505 18.30 16.39 -10.57
CA PRO A 505 18.51 15.03 -10.11
C PRO A 505 17.17 14.39 -9.73
N ILE A 506 16.74 13.37 -10.47
CA ILE A 506 15.56 12.58 -10.13
C ILE A 506 15.98 11.18 -9.67
N ARG A 507 15.18 10.59 -8.77
CA ARG A 507 15.38 9.20 -8.35
C ARG A 507 15.25 8.27 -9.57
N TYR A 508 16.08 7.25 -9.63
CA TYR A 508 16.09 6.29 -10.74
C TYR A 508 16.33 4.88 -10.23
N TYR A 509 15.54 3.93 -10.74
CA TYR A 509 15.60 2.52 -10.39
C TYR A 509 15.96 1.71 -11.64
N PRO A 510 17.24 1.36 -11.83
CA PRO A 510 17.72 0.69 -13.06
C PRO A 510 17.01 -0.63 -13.35
N GLU A 511 16.71 -1.38 -12.29
CA GLU A 511 16.07 -2.71 -12.35
C GLU A 511 14.54 -2.63 -12.17
N ARG A 512 13.95 -1.41 -12.22
CA ARG A 512 12.51 -1.11 -12.25
C ARG A 512 11.70 -1.66 -11.07
N ASP A 513 11.33 -2.92 -11.11
CA ASP A 513 10.45 -3.64 -10.19
C ASP A 513 11.20 -4.67 -9.32
N LEU A 514 12.48 -4.90 -9.60
CA LEU A 514 13.32 -5.80 -8.82
C LEU A 514 13.44 -5.32 -7.37
N ALA A 515 13.00 -6.17 -6.43
CA ALA A 515 12.99 -5.88 -4.99
C ALA A 515 12.20 -4.60 -4.61
N ALA A 516 11.14 -4.25 -5.35
CA ALA A 516 10.33 -3.05 -5.12
C ALA A 516 9.84 -2.90 -3.68
N HIS A 517 9.37 -3.99 -3.05
CA HIS A 517 8.92 -3.99 -1.64
C HIS A 517 10.05 -3.86 -0.62
N VAL A 518 11.30 -4.15 -1.00
CA VAL A 518 12.46 -3.92 -0.12
C VAL A 518 12.94 -2.48 -0.27
N ILE A 519 13.12 -2.01 -1.50
CA ILE A 519 13.59 -0.66 -1.79
C ILE A 519 12.57 0.38 -1.31
N GLY A 520 11.29 0.15 -1.62
CA GLY A 520 10.21 1.09 -1.35
C GLY A 520 10.13 2.21 -2.38
N TYR A 521 9.06 3.00 -2.32
CA TYR A 521 8.77 4.05 -3.31
C TYR A 521 8.77 5.45 -2.72
N MET A 522 8.88 6.45 -3.58
CA MET A 522 8.86 7.88 -3.25
C MET A 522 7.44 8.46 -3.36
N GLY A 523 7.12 9.48 -2.58
CA GLY A 523 5.86 10.20 -2.68
C GLY A 523 5.94 11.61 -2.10
N LYS A 524 4.99 12.47 -2.48
CA LYS A 524 4.86 13.82 -1.91
C LYS A 524 4.45 13.76 -0.45
N ILE A 525 4.96 14.69 0.36
CA ILE A 525 4.48 14.91 1.73
C ILE A 525 3.00 15.31 1.67
N SER A 526 2.12 14.51 2.26
CA SER A 526 0.67 14.72 2.14
C SER A 526 -0.11 14.41 3.41
N GLN A 527 0.40 13.52 4.27
CA GLN A 527 -0.25 13.18 5.53
C GLN A 527 0.12 14.18 6.62
N GLU A 528 -0.79 14.44 7.56
CA GLU A 528 -0.55 15.41 8.65
C GLU A 528 0.67 15.04 9.50
N GLU A 529 0.87 13.75 9.76
CA GLU A 529 2.01 13.21 10.50
C GLU A 529 3.33 13.40 9.75
N GLU A 530 3.31 13.24 8.42
CA GLU A 530 4.46 13.50 7.56
C GLU A 530 4.79 14.99 7.52
N ILE A 531 3.78 15.87 7.44
CA ILE A 531 3.98 17.32 7.48
C ILE A 531 4.63 17.71 8.80
N LYS A 532 4.13 17.18 9.92
CA LYS A 532 4.72 17.44 11.23
C LYS A 532 6.18 16.96 11.30
N LYS A 533 6.45 15.71 10.95
CA LYS A 533 7.81 15.14 11.01
C LYS A 533 8.75 15.83 10.03
N TYR A 534 8.42 15.84 8.75
CA TYR A 534 9.34 16.27 7.71
C TYR A 534 9.37 17.80 7.59
N VAL A 535 8.23 18.48 7.53
CA VAL A 535 8.18 19.94 7.31
C VAL A 535 8.42 20.72 8.60
N GLU A 536 7.71 20.41 9.69
CA GLU A 536 7.81 21.18 10.94
C GLU A 536 9.08 20.85 11.74
N GLU A 537 9.43 19.56 11.88
CA GLU A 537 10.58 19.11 12.71
C GLU A 537 11.91 19.05 11.92
N LEU A 538 11.91 18.50 10.71
CA LEU A 538 13.13 18.28 9.91
C LEU A 538 13.40 19.35 8.83
N GLY A 539 12.50 20.31 8.63
CA GLY A 539 12.69 21.44 7.70
C GLY A 539 12.63 21.06 6.21
N TYR A 540 11.91 20.00 5.85
CA TYR A 540 11.59 19.64 4.48
C TYR A 540 10.66 20.68 3.85
N SER A 541 10.70 20.78 2.52
CA SER A 541 9.74 21.61 1.79
C SER A 541 8.47 20.80 1.56
N SER A 542 7.29 21.41 1.65
CA SER A 542 6.02 20.67 1.53
C SER A 542 5.81 19.99 0.18
N ASP A 543 6.49 20.45 -0.86
CA ASP A 543 6.46 19.94 -2.22
C ASP A 543 7.50 18.83 -2.50
N GLU A 544 8.33 18.49 -1.50
CA GLU A 544 9.42 17.54 -1.63
C GLU A 544 8.94 16.08 -1.67
N MET A 545 9.72 15.25 -2.37
CA MET A 545 9.51 13.82 -2.46
C MET A 545 10.30 13.12 -1.35
N ILE A 546 9.60 12.33 -0.54
CA ILE A 546 10.17 11.50 0.53
C ILE A 546 9.92 10.02 0.25
N GLY A 547 10.73 9.15 0.84
CA GLY A 547 10.43 7.73 0.89
C GLY A 547 9.16 7.46 1.68
N LYS A 548 8.28 6.62 1.11
CA LYS A 548 6.98 6.25 1.70
C LYS A 548 6.95 4.86 2.29
N THR A 549 7.78 3.97 1.78
CA THR A 549 7.95 2.61 2.31
C THR A 549 9.39 2.13 2.14
N GLY A 550 9.69 0.94 2.64
CA GLY A 550 10.92 0.21 2.39
C GLY A 550 12.16 0.91 2.95
N ILE A 551 13.27 0.76 2.23
CA ILE A 551 14.55 1.43 2.52
C ILE A 551 14.44 2.93 2.28
N GLU A 552 13.71 3.38 1.26
CA GLU A 552 13.52 4.82 0.99
C GLU A 552 12.92 5.55 2.21
N GLU A 553 11.91 4.97 2.88
CA GLU A 553 11.33 5.53 4.10
C GLU A 553 12.25 5.34 5.32
N SER A 554 12.69 4.10 5.54
CA SER A 554 13.38 3.72 6.79
C SER A 554 14.76 4.38 6.93
N TYR A 555 15.38 4.74 5.80
CA TYR A 555 16.67 5.41 5.72
C TYR A 555 16.58 6.79 5.05
N GLU A 556 15.39 7.43 5.05
CA GLU A 556 15.15 8.74 4.42
C GLU A 556 16.19 9.78 4.85
N GLU A 557 16.46 9.94 6.14
CA GLU A 557 17.39 10.95 6.66
C GLU A 557 18.83 10.75 6.16
N ILE A 558 19.23 9.50 5.92
CA ILE A 558 20.55 9.15 5.39
C ILE A 558 20.59 9.38 3.87
N LEU A 559 19.55 8.93 3.16
CA LEU A 559 19.45 8.97 1.71
C LEU A 559 19.18 10.37 1.16
N HIS A 560 18.46 11.21 1.88
CA HIS A 560 17.98 12.50 1.40
C HIS A 560 19.11 13.46 1.00
N GLY A 561 20.24 13.42 1.73
CA GLY A 561 21.33 14.37 1.55
C GLY A 561 21.05 15.73 2.17
N LYS A 562 22.04 16.62 2.10
CA LYS A 562 21.92 17.98 2.63
C LYS A 562 21.59 18.94 1.51
N LYS A 563 20.48 19.66 1.67
CA LYS A 563 20.01 20.63 0.69
C LYS A 563 21.04 21.73 0.45
N GLY A 564 21.10 22.17 -0.79
CA GLY A 564 21.71 23.46 -1.11
C GLY A 564 20.75 24.57 -0.73
N MET A 565 21.25 25.79 -0.64
CA MET A 565 20.45 26.95 -0.28
C MET A 565 20.84 28.15 -1.11
N LYS A 566 19.87 28.80 -1.74
CA LYS A 566 20.02 30.15 -2.31
C LYS A 566 19.29 31.15 -1.41
N LYS A 567 20.03 32.01 -0.72
CA LYS A 567 19.42 33.17 -0.05
C LYS A 567 19.16 34.24 -1.10
N VAL A 568 17.89 34.55 -1.28
CA VAL A 568 17.43 35.56 -2.22
C VAL A 568 16.77 36.71 -1.46
N GLU A 569 17.03 37.92 -1.92
CA GLU A 569 16.35 39.13 -1.50
C GLU A 569 15.07 39.27 -2.33
N ILE A 570 13.91 39.35 -1.68
CA ILE A 570 12.60 39.47 -2.32
C ILE A 570 11.92 40.80 -2.00
N ASP A 571 11.07 41.28 -2.90
CA ASP A 571 10.22 42.46 -2.69
C ASP A 571 8.92 42.13 -1.90
N VAL A 572 8.04 43.14 -1.68
CA VAL A 572 6.73 42.95 -1.01
C VAL A 572 5.75 42.06 -1.77
N MET A 573 5.95 41.89 -3.07
CA MET A 573 5.12 41.06 -3.95
C MET A 573 5.64 39.62 -4.01
N GLY A 574 6.82 39.35 -3.46
CA GLY A 574 7.45 38.04 -3.43
C GLY A 574 8.44 37.80 -4.57
N ASN A 575 8.81 38.83 -5.34
CA ASN A 575 9.71 38.67 -6.49
C ASN A 575 11.18 38.71 -6.09
N ARG A 576 12.02 37.86 -6.69
CA ARG A 576 13.46 37.85 -6.44
C ARG A 576 14.14 39.07 -7.06
N THR A 577 14.92 39.79 -6.26
CA THR A 577 15.68 40.98 -6.67
C THR A 577 17.18 40.71 -6.74
N LYS A 578 17.71 39.83 -5.86
CA LYS A 578 19.14 39.51 -5.81
C LYS A 578 19.41 38.18 -5.10
N THR A 579 20.32 37.37 -5.62
CA THR A 579 20.92 36.24 -4.86
C THR A 579 22.06 36.77 -3.99
N LEU A 580 21.93 36.60 -2.68
CA LEU A 580 22.88 37.07 -1.67
C LEU A 580 23.95 36.02 -1.36
N GLU A 581 23.55 34.75 -1.30
CA GLU A 581 24.39 33.63 -0.90
C GLU A 581 23.88 32.35 -1.57
N GLU A 582 24.78 31.49 -2.02
CA GLU A 582 24.46 30.19 -2.59
C GLU A 582 25.36 29.13 -1.97
N VAL A 583 24.75 28.08 -1.43
CA VAL A 583 25.40 26.89 -0.89
C VAL A 583 24.98 25.72 -1.76
N SER A 584 25.96 24.99 -2.32
CA SER A 584 25.69 23.81 -3.15
C SER A 584 25.14 22.65 -2.32
N PRO A 585 24.22 21.84 -2.85
CA PRO A 585 23.73 20.63 -2.18
C PRO A 585 24.83 19.58 -2.00
N GLU A 586 24.73 18.77 -0.94
CA GLU A 586 25.56 17.59 -0.69
C GLU A 586 24.73 16.32 -0.84
N GLN A 587 25.27 15.34 -1.58
CA GLN A 587 24.62 14.04 -1.73
C GLN A 587 24.44 13.30 -0.40
N GLY A 588 23.36 12.53 -0.28
CA GLY A 588 23.10 11.61 0.84
C GLY A 588 24.10 10.45 0.95
N GLY A 589 24.06 9.76 2.09
CA GLY A 589 24.82 8.54 2.33
C GLY A 589 24.26 7.34 1.56
N ASN A 590 25.10 6.35 1.29
CA ASN A 590 24.72 5.17 0.51
C ASN A 590 24.31 4.02 1.42
N VAL A 591 23.33 3.23 0.99
CA VAL A 591 22.85 2.04 1.71
C VAL A 591 23.21 0.79 0.91
N PHE A 592 23.86 -0.19 1.54
CA PHE A 592 24.16 -1.50 0.96
C PHE A 592 23.25 -2.55 1.59
N LEU A 593 22.42 -3.17 0.76
CA LEU A 593 21.50 -4.22 1.17
C LEU A 593 22.19 -5.58 1.25
N ALA A 594 21.59 -6.49 1.99
CA ALA A 594 21.94 -7.90 1.98
C ALA A 594 21.36 -8.66 0.77
N ILE A 595 20.42 -8.03 0.05
CA ILE A 595 19.81 -8.57 -1.16
C ILE A 595 20.91 -8.89 -2.18
N ASP A 596 20.84 -10.10 -2.74
CA ASP A 596 21.56 -10.49 -3.94
C ASP A 596 20.63 -10.29 -5.13
N SER A 597 20.93 -9.31 -5.98
CA SER A 597 20.02 -8.91 -7.05
C SER A 597 19.82 -9.99 -8.11
N ASP A 598 20.83 -10.83 -8.36
CA ASP A 598 20.73 -11.93 -9.31
C ASP A 598 19.89 -13.08 -8.74
N LEU A 599 20.06 -13.39 -7.44
CA LEU A 599 19.23 -14.38 -6.76
C LEU A 599 17.78 -13.90 -6.65
N GLN A 600 17.57 -12.63 -6.31
CA GLN A 600 16.26 -11.98 -6.28
C GLN A 600 15.55 -12.13 -7.63
N LYS A 601 16.26 -11.88 -8.73
CA LYS A 601 15.72 -12.00 -10.08
C LYS A 601 15.33 -13.44 -10.41
N VAL A 602 16.22 -14.42 -10.17
CA VAL A 602 15.91 -15.83 -10.40
C VAL A 602 14.71 -16.29 -9.56
N ALA A 603 14.62 -15.85 -8.30
CA ALA A 603 13.51 -16.19 -7.43
C ALA A 603 12.18 -15.58 -7.94
N HIS A 604 12.20 -14.34 -8.44
CA HIS A 604 11.04 -13.69 -9.06
C HIS A 604 10.60 -14.36 -10.35
N ASP A 605 11.52 -14.57 -11.28
CA ASP A 605 11.24 -15.20 -12.57
C ASP A 605 10.70 -16.63 -12.38
N ALA A 606 11.29 -17.39 -11.44
CA ALA A 606 10.82 -18.74 -11.11
C ALA A 606 9.43 -18.73 -10.45
N LEU A 607 9.16 -17.80 -9.51
CA LEU A 607 7.83 -17.64 -8.90
C LEU A 607 6.77 -17.31 -9.95
N ARG A 608 7.01 -16.26 -10.76
CA ARG A 608 6.09 -15.83 -11.82
C ARG A 608 5.80 -16.97 -12.79
N LYS A 609 6.85 -17.69 -13.21
CA LYS A 609 6.72 -18.83 -14.11
C LYS A 609 5.90 -19.95 -13.48
N THR A 610 6.13 -20.29 -12.21
CA THR A 610 5.31 -21.30 -11.52
C THR A 610 3.84 -20.90 -11.47
N LEU A 611 3.52 -19.65 -11.13
CA LEU A 611 2.14 -19.16 -11.11
C LEU A 611 1.48 -19.28 -12.50
N LEU A 612 2.18 -18.86 -13.56
CA LEU A 612 1.68 -18.99 -14.94
C LEU A 612 1.47 -20.44 -15.36
N CYS A 613 2.41 -21.34 -15.06
CA CYS A 613 2.26 -22.76 -15.36
C CYS A 613 1.06 -23.36 -14.62
N LEU A 614 0.81 -22.98 -13.37
CA LEU A 614 -0.36 -23.42 -12.60
C LEU A 614 -1.68 -22.92 -13.19
N GLN A 615 -1.72 -21.66 -13.62
CA GLN A 615 -2.89 -21.06 -14.28
C GLN A 615 -3.24 -21.78 -15.60
N ASN A 616 -2.21 -22.18 -16.36
CA ASN A 616 -2.37 -22.82 -17.66
C ASN A 616 -2.45 -24.35 -17.60
N GLY A 617 -2.11 -24.97 -16.47
CA GLY A 617 -2.00 -26.43 -16.34
C GLY A 617 -0.78 -27.02 -17.06
N GLU A 618 0.32 -26.26 -17.13
CA GLU A 618 1.54 -26.62 -17.83
C GLU A 618 2.63 -27.14 -16.86
N ASN A 619 3.60 -27.87 -17.42
CA ASN A 619 4.81 -28.25 -16.67
C ASN A 619 5.77 -27.06 -16.53
N PHE A 620 6.51 -27.02 -15.43
CA PHE A 620 7.61 -26.07 -15.26
C PHE A 620 8.84 -26.54 -16.03
N SER A 621 9.14 -25.91 -17.16
CA SER A 621 10.33 -26.23 -17.97
C SER A 621 11.52 -25.32 -17.63
N SER A 622 12.76 -25.85 -17.64
CA SER A 622 13.99 -25.11 -17.34
C SER A 622 15.22 -25.82 -17.91
N GLU A 623 16.42 -25.26 -17.73
CA GLU A 623 17.67 -25.94 -18.08
C GLU A 623 17.90 -27.25 -17.28
N TRP A 624 17.21 -27.40 -16.15
CA TRP A 624 17.21 -28.60 -15.31
C TRP A 624 16.16 -29.65 -15.75
N GLY A 625 15.54 -29.44 -16.91
CA GLY A 625 14.49 -30.30 -17.47
C GLY A 625 13.07 -29.86 -17.11
N GLU A 626 12.10 -30.68 -17.50
CA GLU A 626 10.68 -30.49 -17.19
C GLU A 626 10.33 -31.03 -15.79
N ALA A 627 9.61 -30.22 -15.02
CA ALA A 627 9.06 -30.58 -13.72
C ALA A 627 7.52 -30.54 -13.79
N PRO A 628 6.82 -31.67 -13.58
CA PRO A 628 5.36 -31.68 -13.58
C PRO A 628 4.82 -30.92 -12.37
N LEU A 629 3.77 -30.12 -12.59
CA LEU A 629 3.02 -29.46 -11.52
C LEU A 629 1.72 -30.24 -11.29
N ALA A 630 1.38 -30.45 -10.02
CA ALA A 630 0.14 -31.10 -9.61
C ALA A 630 -1.07 -30.20 -9.93
N THR A 631 -2.17 -30.81 -10.36
CA THR A 631 -3.46 -30.18 -10.68
C THR A 631 -4.57 -30.78 -9.81
N ASN A 632 -5.73 -30.12 -9.77
CA ASN A 632 -6.91 -30.65 -9.07
C ASN A 632 -7.75 -31.50 -10.03
N GLU A 633 -7.58 -32.82 -10.00
CA GLU A 633 -8.29 -33.77 -10.90
C GLU A 633 -8.15 -33.40 -12.40
N GLY A 634 -6.97 -32.91 -12.81
CA GLY A 634 -6.70 -32.45 -14.17
C GLY A 634 -7.13 -31.00 -14.46
N THR A 635 -7.71 -30.30 -13.49
CA THR A 635 -8.07 -28.89 -13.61
C THR A 635 -6.92 -27.98 -13.18
N PRO A 636 -6.51 -27.01 -14.02
CA PRO A 636 -5.54 -25.97 -13.67
C PRO A 636 -6.01 -25.09 -12.50
N TYR A 637 -5.06 -24.48 -11.81
CA TYR A 637 -5.33 -23.50 -10.75
C TYR A 637 -5.41 -22.09 -11.36
N TYR A 638 -6.52 -21.80 -12.05
CA TYR A 638 -6.73 -20.54 -12.79
C TYR A 638 -6.56 -19.26 -11.97
N ASN A 639 -6.75 -19.36 -10.64
CA ASN A 639 -6.68 -18.22 -9.74
C ASN A 639 -5.37 -18.14 -8.95
N ALA A 640 -4.34 -18.91 -9.33
CA ALA A 640 -3.00 -18.85 -8.75
C ALA A 640 -2.28 -17.55 -9.17
N ASN A 641 -2.78 -16.41 -8.71
CA ASN A 641 -2.41 -15.08 -9.20
C ASN A 641 -1.39 -14.35 -8.33
N ALA A 642 -1.03 -14.93 -7.18
CA ALA A 642 -0.13 -14.29 -6.25
C ALA A 642 0.66 -15.28 -5.39
N GLY A 643 1.84 -14.86 -4.94
CA GLY A 643 2.70 -15.64 -4.07
C GLY A 643 3.89 -14.84 -3.56
N ALA A 644 4.68 -15.47 -2.69
CA ALA A 644 5.90 -14.87 -2.17
C ALA A 644 6.99 -15.91 -1.92
N VAL A 645 8.23 -15.45 -2.00
CA VAL A 645 9.43 -16.23 -1.69
C VAL A 645 10.37 -15.40 -0.83
N VAL A 646 10.87 -15.99 0.25
CA VAL A 646 11.90 -15.38 1.11
C VAL A 646 13.08 -16.33 1.24
N VAL A 647 14.29 -15.84 0.95
CA VAL A 647 15.56 -16.55 1.11
C VAL A 647 16.36 -15.89 2.20
N MET A 648 16.73 -16.64 3.24
CA MET A 648 17.47 -16.16 4.40
C MET A 648 18.81 -16.88 4.52
N ASP A 649 19.89 -16.14 4.77
CA ASP A 649 21.15 -16.69 5.27
C ASP A 649 20.99 -17.09 6.74
N ILE A 650 21.14 -18.39 7.03
CA ILE A 650 20.81 -18.93 8.35
C ILE A 650 21.86 -18.66 9.43
N LYS A 651 23.01 -18.10 9.04
CA LYS A 651 24.08 -17.75 9.98
C LYS A 651 23.92 -16.32 10.48
N THR A 652 23.40 -15.46 9.62
CA THR A 652 23.40 -14.01 9.82
C THR A 652 22.02 -13.39 9.94
N GLY A 653 20.96 -14.11 9.54
CA GLY A 653 19.60 -13.57 9.44
C GLY A 653 19.39 -12.61 8.26
N GLU A 654 20.40 -12.46 7.39
CA GLU A 654 20.31 -11.65 6.18
C GLU A 654 19.27 -12.22 5.22
N ILE A 655 18.38 -11.36 4.74
CA ILE A 655 17.43 -11.68 3.68
C ILE A 655 18.13 -11.42 2.35
N LEU A 656 18.39 -12.50 1.62
CA LEU A 656 19.14 -12.49 0.35
C LEU A 656 18.21 -12.27 -0.83
N ALA A 657 16.97 -12.74 -0.73
CA ALA A 657 15.91 -12.44 -1.67
C ALA A 657 14.57 -12.38 -0.92
N LYS A 658 13.73 -11.42 -1.29
CA LYS A 658 12.37 -11.24 -0.78
C LYS A 658 11.48 -10.80 -1.93
N VAL A 659 10.71 -11.74 -2.45
CA VAL A 659 9.94 -11.62 -3.68
C VAL A 659 8.46 -11.68 -3.35
N ASN A 660 7.69 -10.78 -3.96
CA ASN A 660 6.25 -10.86 -4.05
C ASN A 660 5.87 -10.85 -5.53
N ASP A 661 4.89 -11.66 -5.92
CA ASP A 661 4.25 -11.59 -7.23
C ASP A 661 2.73 -11.46 -7.01
N PRO A 662 2.06 -10.47 -7.62
CA PRO A 662 2.63 -9.43 -8.49
C PRO A 662 3.52 -8.41 -7.75
N THR A 663 4.44 -7.79 -8.50
CA THR A 663 5.27 -6.65 -8.06
C THR A 663 4.89 -5.36 -8.81
N PHE A 664 5.60 -4.25 -8.57
CA PHE A 664 5.35 -2.95 -9.18
C PHE A 664 6.64 -2.21 -9.57
N ASN A 665 6.57 -1.36 -10.59
CA ASN A 665 7.69 -0.54 -11.03
C ASN A 665 7.86 0.70 -10.13
N LEU A 666 9.08 0.96 -9.66
CA LEU A 666 9.41 2.08 -8.78
C LEU A 666 9.58 3.42 -9.52
N ASN A 667 9.93 3.42 -10.80
CA ASN A 667 10.24 4.66 -11.53
C ASN A 667 9.06 5.65 -11.63
N PRO A 668 7.80 5.22 -11.85
CA PRO A 668 6.65 6.13 -11.82
C PRO A 668 6.53 6.96 -10.52
N PHE A 669 7.03 6.45 -9.40
CA PHE A 669 6.99 7.13 -8.11
C PHE A 669 8.07 8.21 -7.96
N ALA A 670 9.16 8.14 -8.73
CA ALA A 670 10.33 9.02 -8.58
C ALA A 670 10.00 10.50 -8.74
N THR A 671 9.05 10.83 -9.63
CA THR A 671 8.63 12.20 -9.95
C THR A 671 7.21 12.51 -9.47
N GLY A 672 6.61 11.61 -8.68
CA GLY A 672 5.19 11.61 -8.35
C GLY A 672 4.42 10.75 -9.36
N ILE A 673 3.78 9.69 -8.86
CA ILE A 673 2.98 8.77 -9.67
C ILE A 673 1.73 9.48 -10.19
N SER A 674 1.43 9.28 -11.48
CA SER A 674 0.19 9.80 -12.06
C SER A 674 -1.03 9.08 -11.46
N ALA A 675 -2.18 9.75 -11.43
CA ALA A 675 -3.43 9.12 -10.97
C ALA A 675 -3.77 7.85 -11.78
N SER A 676 -3.42 7.83 -13.06
CA SER A 676 -3.59 6.71 -13.99
C SER A 676 -2.72 5.50 -13.62
N ASP A 677 -1.42 5.70 -13.38
CA ASP A 677 -0.50 4.64 -12.95
C ASP A 677 -0.88 4.14 -11.54
N TRP A 678 -1.28 5.04 -10.64
CA TRP A 678 -1.70 4.68 -9.28
C TRP A 678 -2.93 3.77 -9.28
N LYS A 679 -3.94 4.08 -10.11
CA LYS A 679 -5.15 3.27 -10.22
C LYS A 679 -4.88 1.83 -10.69
N ALA A 680 -3.89 1.63 -11.55
CA ALA A 680 -3.53 0.32 -12.07
C ALA A 680 -2.92 -0.63 -11.01
N LEU A 681 -2.58 -0.11 -9.82
CA LEU A 681 -2.02 -0.89 -8.71
C LEU A 681 -3.09 -1.50 -7.79
N PHE A 682 -4.38 -1.21 -8.03
CA PHE A 682 -5.50 -1.72 -7.24
C PHE A 682 -6.23 -2.84 -7.99
N PRO A 683 -6.74 -3.86 -7.27
CA PRO A 683 -7.46 -4.97 -7.89
C PRO A 683 -8.81 -4.50 -8.45
N GLU A 684 -9.28 -5.15 -9.52
CA GLU A 684 -10.58 -4.83 -10.15
C GLU A 684 -11.78 -5.09 -9.21
N ASN A 685 -11.66 -6.06 -8.30
CA ASN A 685 -12.66 -6.37 -7.28
C ASN A 685 -12.06 -6.31 -5.88
N GLU A 686 -12.27 -5.19 -5.19
CA GLU A 686 -11.79 -4.98 -3.81
C GLU A 686 -12.40 -5.95 -2.78
N LYS A 687 -13.52 -6.61 -3.10
CA LYS A 687 -14.16 -7.61 -2.22
C LYS A 687 -13.44 -8.94 -2.20
N ASP A 688 -12.55 -9.22 -3.16
CA ASP A 688 -11.69 -10.39 -3.13
C ASP A 688 -10.53 -10.15 -2.15
N ALA A 689 -10.55 -10.93 -1.06
CA ALA A 689 -9.63 -10.81 0.05
C ALA A 689 -8.20 -11.25 -0.31
N ILE A 690 -8.03 -12.12 -1.31
CA ILE A 690 -6.73 -12.62 -1.76
C ILE A 690 -6.39 -12.18 -3.19
N ALA A 691 -7.10 -11.15 -3.70
CA ALA A 691 -6.81 -10.57 -5.00
C ALA A 691 -5.35 -10.11 -5.09
N PRO A 692 -4.73 -10.22 -6.28
CA PRO A 692 -3.39 -9.70 -6.52
C PRO A 692 -3.34 -8.19 -6.26
N ARG A 693 -2.48 -7.77 -5.34
CA ARG A 693 -2.28 -6.37 -4.95
C ARG A 693 -0.79 -6.03 -5.06
N PRO A 694 -0.32 -5.42 -6.17
CA PRO A 694 1.09 -5.12 -6.38
C PRO A 694 1.79 -4.40 -5.23
N LEU A 695 1.14 -3.40 -4.61
CA LEU A 695 1.71 -2.66 -3.47
C LEU A 695 1.77 -3.45 -2.15
N TYR A 696 1.04 -4.57 -2.06
CA TYR A 696 0.89 -5.33 -0.84
C TYR A 696 2.05 -6.31 -0.64
N ASP A 697 2.68 -6.29 0.53
CA ASP A 697 3.87 -7.08 0.80
C ASP A 697 3.52 -8.44 1.40
N ILE A 698 3.20 -9.39 0.53
CA ILE A 698 2.76 -10.75 0.93
C ILE A 698 3.74 -11.40 1.92
N ALA A 699 5.05 -11.24 1.68
CA ALA A 699 6.10 -11.82 2.52
C ALA A 699 6.06 -11.37 3.98
N MET A 700 5.56 -10.16 4.26
CA MET A 700 5.57 -9.53 5.60
C MET A 700 4.19 -9.23 6.18
N GLN A 701 3.15 -9.16 5.33
CA GLN A 701 1.83 -8.69 5.72
C GLN A 701 0.76 -9.78 5.65
N THR A 702 1.02 -10.87 4.94
CA THR A 702 0.05 -11.96 4.86
C THR A 702 0.38 -13.06 5.84
N ALA A 703 -0.38 -13.12 6.93
CA ALA A 703 -0.38 -14.26 7.83
C ALA A 703 -1.48 -15.24 7.43
N VAL A 704 -1.11 -16.46 7.04
CA VAL A 704 -2.06 -17.54 6.70
C VAL A 704 -1.62 -18.86 7.32
N GLN A 705 -2.54 -19.83 7.35
CA GLN A 705 -2.29 -21.16 7.91
C GLN A 705 -1.07 -21.80 7.24
N PRO A 706 -0.07 -22.27 8.00
CA PRO A 706 1.12 -22.93 7.46
C PRO A 706 0.85 -24.38 7.02
N GLY A 707 -0.29 -24.94 7.41
CA GLY A 707 -0.60 -26.36 7.24
C GLY A 707 0.49 -27.25 7.84
N SER A 708 0.79 -28.37 7.16
CA SER A 708 1.69 -29.41 7.65
C SER A 708 3.12 -28.98 8.01
N ILE A 709 3.55 -27.76 7.68
CA ILE A 709 4.83 -27.20 8.14
C ILE A 709 4.89 -27.08 9.68
N PHE A 710 3.74 -26.84 10.31
CA PHE A 710 3.64 -26.71 11.76
C PHE A 710 3.98 -28.01 12.50
N LYS A 711 3.95 -29.17 11.82
CA LYS A 711 4.30 -30.47 12.40
C LYS A 711 5.72 -30.54 12.94
N LEU A 712 6.66 -29.69 12.48
CA LEU A 712 8.00 -29.62 13.08
C LEU A 712 7.92 -29.02 14.50
N CYS A 713 7.09 -27.99 14.70
CA CYS A 713 6.77 -27.43 16.02
C CYS A 713 6.12 -28.49 16.92
N SER A 714 5.10 -29.19 16.42
CA SER A 714 4.41 -30.25 17.17
C SER A 714 5.35 -31.39 17.55
N THR A 715 6.25 -31.80 16.64
CA THR A 715 7.24 -32.85 16.92
C THR A 715 8.24 -32.41 17.98
N LEU A 716 8.77 -31.18 17.88
CA LEU A 716 9.69 -30.66 18.89
C LEU A 716 9.02 -30.52 20.26
N ALA A 717 7.75 -30.08 20.30
CA ALA A 717 6.97 -30.05 21.54
C ALA A 717 6.82 -31.46 22.14
N ALA A 718 6.58 -32.49 21.33
CA ALA A 718 6.46 -33.86 21.80
C ALA A 718 7.78 -34.39 22.39
N PHE A 719 8.90 -34.14 21.71
CA PHE A 719 10.23 -34.54 22.22
C PHE A 719 10.58 -33.81 23.52
N GLU A 720 10.31 -32.51 23.63
CA GLU A 720 10.52 -31.74 24.86
C GLU A 720 9.62 -32.19 26.02
N LYS A 721 8.53 -32.90 25.71
CA LYS A 721 7.63 -33.55 26.67
C LYS A 721 8.03 -35.01 26.99
N GLY A 722 9.02 -35.56 26.29
CA GLY A 722 9.61 -36.87 26.56
C GLY A 722 9.27 -37.97 25.55
N LEU A 723 8.70 -37.66 24.39
CA LEU A 723 8.45 -38.63 23.33
C LEU A 723 9.78 -39.18 22.79
N SER A 724 9.88 -40.51 22.67
CA SER A 724 11.00 -41.14 21.96
C SER A 724 10.90 -40.91 20.45
N PRO A 725 11.98 -40.53 19.75
CA PRO A 725 11.96 -40.43 18.29
C PRO A 725 11.56 -41.72 17.55
N ASP A 726 11.81 -42.86 18.19
CA ASP A 726 11.51 -44.20 17.68
C ASP A 726 10.12 -44.72 18.10
N GLU A 727 9.30 -43.88 18.75
CA GLU A 727 7.93 -44.25 19.12
C GLU A 727 7.08 -44.51 17.87
N MET A 728 6.55 -45.73 17.75
CA MET A 728 5.79 -46.18 16.59
C MET A 728 4.29 -46.04 16.83
N ILE A 729 3.59 -45.36 15.93
CA ILE A 729 2.13 -45.22 15.93
C ILE A 729 1.59 -45.86 14.66
N LEU A 730 0.62 -46.78 14.81
CA LEU A 730 -0.11 -47.36 13.68
C LEU A 730 -1.14 -46.36 13.15
N ASP A 731 -0.91 -45.83 11.95
CA ASP A 731 -1.85 -45.02 11.17
C ASP A 731 -2.88 -45.92 10.50
N SER A 732 -4.14 -45.84 10.94
CA SER A 732 -5.30 -46.53 10.35
C SER A 732 -6.12 -45.65 9.40
N GLY A 733 -5.60 -44.48 9.02
CA GLY A 733 -6.18 -43.57 8.04
C GLY A 733 -7.07 -42.48 8.63
N VAL A 734 -7.94 -42.79 9.60
CA VAL A 734 -8.92 -41.84 10.14
C VAL A 734 -9.09 -41.99 11.65
N VAL A 735 -9.27 -40.85 12.33
CA VAL A 735 -9.66 -40.76 13.74
C VAL A 735 -11.06 -40.16 13.83
N THR A 736 -11.97 -40.78 14.56
CA THR A 736 -13.35 -40.28 14.72
C THR A 736 -13.55 -39.74 16.13
N ILE A 737 -13.96 -38.47 16.22
CA ILE A 737 -14.32 -37.81 17.49
C ILE A 737 -15.79 -37.41 17.42
N GLY A 738 -16.63 -38.05 18.23
CA GLY A 738 -18.08 -37.90 18.14
C GLY A 738 -18.56 -38.30 16.73
N ASP A 739 -19.18 -37.36 16.02
CA ASP A 739 -19.67 -37.55 14.64
C ASP A 739 -18.70 -37.01 13.57
N THR A 740 -17.49 -36.58 13.95
CA THR A 740 -16.53 -35.93 13.03
C THR A 740 -15.32 -36.83 12.76
N ASP A 741 -15.03 -37.04 11.48
CA ASP A 741 -13.89 -37.81 11.00
C ASP A 741 -12.69 -36.89 10.68
N PHE A 742 -11.55 -37.20 11.30
CA PHE A 742 -10.25 -36.56 11.07
C PHE A 742 -9.36 -37.51 10.26
N GLY A 743 -9.40 -37.34 8.95
CA GLY A 743 -8.62 -38.14 8.02
C GLY A 743 -7.15 -37.72 7.93
N CYS A 744 -6.27 -38.71 7.76
CA CYS A 744 -4.95 -38.53 7.19
C CYS A 744 -5.07 -38.09 5.72
N HIS A 745 -4.14 -37.27 5.23
CA HIS A 745 -4.23 -36.74 3.87
C HIS A 745 -4.37 -37.86 2.80
N ILE A 746 -3.58 -38.94 2.91
CA ILE A 746 -3.67 -40.09 2.00
C ILE A 746 -5.00 -40.88 2.12
N TRP A 747 -5.65 -40.83 3.29
CA TRP A 747 -6.97 -41.40 3.48
C TRP A 747 -8.04 -40.55 2.79
N ASN A 748 -7.92 -39.22 2.87
CA ASN A 748 -8.82 -38.31 2.19
C ASN A 748 -8.73 -38.46 0.68
N ASP A 749 -7.50 -38.55 0.15
CA ASP A 749 -7.25 -38.64 -1.29
C ASP A 749 -7.54 -40.02 -1.88
N LYS A 750 -7.09 -41.09 -1.21
CA LYS A 750 -7.01 -42.44 -1.80
C LYS A 750 -7.62 -43.54 -0.91
N LYS A 751 -8.17 -43.20 0.26
CA LYS A 751 -8.65 -44.17 1.27
C LYS A 751 -7.56 -45.19 1.67
N ALA A 752 -6.29 -44.75 1.68
CA ALA A 752 -5.13 -45.55 2.06
C ALA A 752 -4.62 -45.16 3.47
N THR A 753 -3.59 -45.86 3.95
CA THR A 753 -2.96 -45.65 5.27
C THR A 753 -1.44 -45.76 5.17
N HIS A 754 -0.70 -45.13 6.09
CA HIS A 754 0.78 -45.25 6.14
C HIS A 754 1.28 -46.46 6.95
N GLY A 755 0.41 -47.16 7.69
CA GLY A 755 0.82 -48.27 8.54
C GLY A 755 1.58 -47.79 9.78
N TRP A 756 2.65 -48.49 10.18
CA TRP A 756 3.45 -48.10 11.34
C TRP A 756 4.37 -46.92 11.02
N VAL A 757 4.22 -45.83 11.77
CA VAL A 757 4.90 -44.56 11.51
C VAL A 757 5.63 -44.09 12.77
N ASP A 758 6.91 -43.72 12.63
CA ASP A 758 7.67 -42.99 13.65
C ASP A 758 7.70 -41.49 13.36
N SER A 759 8.39 -40.72 14.20
CA SER A 759 8.48 -39.26 14.02
C SER A 759 9.14 -38.84 12.69
N ARG A 760 10.13 -39.58 12.17
CA ARG A 760 10.77 -39.26 10.87
C ARG A 760 9.81 -39.52 9.73
N LEU A 761 9.18 -40.69 9.70
CA LEU A 761 8.24 -41.06 8.65
C LEU A 761 6.98 -40.17 8.70
N ALA A 762 6.54 -39.74 9.89
CA ALA A 762 5.44 -38.79 10.04
C ALA A 762 5.74 -37.43 9.41
N ILE A 763 6.99 -36.96 9.50
CA ILE A 763 7.46 -35.72 8.84
C ILE A 763 7.61 -35.95 7.33
N GLN A 764 8.22 -37.06 6.91
CA GLN A 764 8.45 -37.44 5.51
C GLN A 764 7.14 -37.52 4.72
N GLU A 765 6.21 -38.36 5.18
CA GLU A 765 4.92 -38.61 4.54
C GLU A 765 3.87 -37.57 4.94
N SER A 766 4.21 -36.63 5.82
CA SER A 766 3.25 -35.66 6.35
C SER A 766 1.98 -36.34 6.90
N CYS A 767 2.14 -37.44 7.65
CA CYS A 767 1.03 -38.18 8.25
C CYS A 767 0.25 -37.28 9.23
N ASN A 768 -1.08 -37.12 9.08
CA ASN A 768 -1.87 -36.36 10.08
C ASN A 768 -2.22 -37.23 11.28
N TYR A 769 -2.52 -38.51 11.04
CA TYR A 769 -2.95 -39.47 12.07
C TYR A 769 -1.95 -39.55 13.23
N TYR A 770 -0.65 -39.58 12.93
CA TYR A 770 0.41 -39.58 13.94
C TYR A 770 0.24 -38.44 14.94
N PHE A 771 0.00 -37.21 14.45
CA PHE A 771 -0.21 -36.04 15.29
C PHE A 771 -1.57 -36.05 15.99
N TYR A 772 -2.61 -36.58 15.35
CA TYR A 772 -3.91 -36.77 16.02
C TYR A 772 -3.79 -37.71 17.23
N ALA A 773 -3.07 -38.81 17.08
CA ALA A 773 -2.79 -39.74 18.17
C ALA A 773 -2.00 -39.06 19.30
N LEU A 774 -1.01 -38.21 18.98
CA LEU A 774 -0.29 -37.43 19.99
C LEU A 774 -1.17 -36.42 20.73
N ALA A 775 -2.12 -35.76 20.07
CA ALA A 775 -3.08 -34.87 20.74
C ALA A 775 -4.02 -35.65 21.68
N LEU A 776 -4.41 -36.86 21.28
CA LEU A 776 -5.28 -37.74 22.07
C LEU A 776 -4.54 -38.46 23.20
N GLY A 777 -3.22 -38.64 23.08
CA GLY A 777 -2.39 -39.35 24.06
C GLY A 777 -2.46 -40.88 23.95
N GLU A 778 -3.18 -41.39 22.96
CA GLU A 778 -3.35 -42.81 22.70
C GLU A 778 -3.52 -43.07 21.20
N ASN A 779 -3.04 -44.22 20.74
CA ASN A 779 -3.28 -44.70 19.39
C ASN A 779 -4.70 -45.24 19.29
N GLN A 780 -5.53 -44.65 18.42
CA GLN A 780 -6.97 -44.94 18.35
C GLN A 780 -7.29 -46.35 17.82
N THR A 781 -6.35 -47.02 17.16
CA THR A 781 -6.51 -48.39 16.66
C THR A 781 -6.10 -49.45 17.68
N THR A 782 -4.99 -49.23 18.36
CA THR A 782 -4.39 -50.21 19.28
C THR A 782 -4.76 -49.95 20.75
N HIS A 783 -5.30 -48.78 21.05
CA HIS A 783 -5.61 -48.26 22.39
C HIS A 783 -4.39 -48.24 23.34
N GLN A 784 -3.18 -48.23 22.78
CA GLN A 784 -1.95 -48.07 23.55
C GLN A 784 -1.64 -46.59 23.74
N PRO A 785 -1.14 -46.16 24.92
CA PRO A 785 -0.67 -44.78 25.13
C PRO A 785 0.48 -44.44 24.18
N THR A 786 0.51 -43.22 23.65
CA THR A 786 1.57 -42.73 22.72
C THR A 786 2.85 -42.26 23.42
N GLY A 787 3.01 -42.57 24.71
CA GLY A 787 4.10 -42.09 25.57
C GLY A 787 3.95 -40.63 26.04
N VAL A 788 3.42 -39.74 25.19
CA VAL A 788 3.06 -38.36 25.55
C VAL A 788 1.68 -37.98 24.99
N GLN A 789 1.02 -37.04 25.66
CA GLN A 789 -0.17 -36.34 25.13
C GLN A 789 0.17 -34.87 24.94
N LEU A 790 -0.02 -34.30 23.75
CA LEU A 790 0.19 -32.88 23.48
C LEU A 790 -1.08 -32.08 23.75
N THR A 791 -0.97 -31.06 24.60
CA THR A 791 -2.03 -30.09 24.84
C THR A 791 -1.84 -28.84 23.98
N ILE A 792 -2.88 -28.01 23.89
CA ILE A 792 -2.78 -26.71 23.21
C ILE A 792 -1.70 -25.81 23.84
N ASP A 793 -1.56 -25.82 25.17
CA ASP A 793 -0.55 -25.02 25.87
C ASP A 793 0.88 -25.42 25.49
N ASP A 794 1.13 -26.72 25.30
CA ASP A 794 2.43 -27.22 24.84
C ASP A 794 2.77 -26.65 23.45
N LEU A 795 1.78 -26.66 22.54
CA LEU A 795 1.92 -26.16 21.17
C LEU A 795 2.12 -24.64 21.13
N ILE A 796 1.35 -23.88 21.90
CA ILE A 796 1.46 -22.42 22.01
C ILE A 796 2.83 -22.03 22.56
N SER A 797 3.24 -22.69 23.65
CA SER A 797 4.53 -22.44 24.29
C SER A 797 5.69 -22.69 23.33
N MET A 798 5.66 -23.82 22.59
CA MET A 798 6.67 -24.13 21.61
C MET A 798 6.67 -23.17 20.41
N ALA A 799 5.49 -22.85 19.87
CA ALA A 799 5.35 -21.92 18.75
C ALA A 799 5.97 -20.55 19.08
N LYS A 800 5.66 -20.00 20.27
CA LYS A 800 6.24 -18.74 20.75
C LYS A 800 7.76 -18.83 20.93
N LYS A 801 8.29 -19.94 21.49
CA LYS A 801 9.74 -20.17 21.60
C LYS A 801 10.44 -20.15 20.24
N LEU A 802 9.79 -20.71 19.22
CA LEU A 802 10.30 -20.74 17.83
C LEU A 802 10.13 -19.39 17.09
N GLY A 803 9.53 -18.38 17.74
CA GLY A 803 9.35 -17.04 17.17
C GLY A 803 8.12 -16.90 16.27
N LEU A 804 7.12 -17.76 16.44
CA LEU A 804 5.82 -17.60 15.81
C LEU A 804 4.94 -16.67 16.64
N GLY A 805 4.15 -15.82 15.99
CA GLY A 805 3.26 -14.87 16.69
C GLY A 805 3.94 -13.56 17.14
N GLU A 806 5.15 -13.27 16.68
CA GLU A 806 5.89 -12.03 16.97
C GLU A 806 6.57 -11.48 15.70
N PRO A 807 6.86 -10.17 15.61
CA PRO A 807 7.62 -9.57 14.52
C PRO A 807 9.00 -10.20 14.35
N THR A 808 9.50 -10.27 13.12
CA THR A 808 10.84 -10.78 12.83
C THR A 808 11.95 -9.80 13.13
N GLY A 809 11.60 -8.50 13.17
CA GLY A 809 12.51 -7.40 13.50
C GLY A 809 13.27 -6.84 12.30
N ILE A 810 12.82 -7.14 11.08
CA ILE A 810 13.36 -6.56 9.84
C ILE A 810 13.33 -5.03 9.86
N GLU A 811 14.33 -4.37 9.27
CA GLU A 811 14.53 -2.91 9.42
C GLU A 811 13.64 -2.03 8.52
N ILE A 812 12.84 -2.64 7.64
CA ILE A 812 11.98 -1.91 6.70
C ILE A 812 10.53 -1.89 7.16
N ASN A 813 9.86 -0.78 6.89
CA ASN A 813 8.43 -0.61 7.05
C ASN A 813 7.75 -0.62 5.68
N ASN A 814 6.75 -1.47 5.44
CA ASN A 814 6.13 -1.55 4.12
C ASN A 814 4.66 -1.98 4.13
N PRO A 815 3.72 -1.19 4.70
CA PRO A 815 3.45 -0.90 6.13
C PRO A 815 3.96 -1.91 7.19
N GLN A 816 3.56 -1.73 8.45
CA GLN A 816 4.08 -2.48 9.60
C GLN A 816 3.96 -4.01 9.42
N GLU A 817 5.03 -4.72 9.76
CA GLU A 817 5.08 -6.19 9.78
C GLU A 817 3.96 -6.76 10.65
N VAL A 818 3.18 -7.71 10.12
CA VAL A 818 2.15 -8.39 10.92
C VAL A 818 2.79 -9.48 11.78
N SER A 819 2.33 -9.60 13.03
CA SER A 819 2.89 -10.59 13.97
C SER A 819 2.38 -12.01 13.73
N GLY A 820 1.41 -12.21 12.83
CA GLY A 820 0.71 -13.48 12.70
C GLY A 820 -0.14 -13.80 13.94
N LEU A 821 -0.73 -14.99 13.95
CA LEU A 821 -1.58 -15.50 15.02
C LEU A 821 -1.10 -16.89 15.43
N VAL A 822 -0.65 -16.99 16.69
CA VAL A 822 -0.54 -18.28 17.38
C VAL A 822 -1.91 -18.58 17.97
N PRO A 823 -2.43 -19.81 17.85
CA PRO A 823 -3.72 -20.18 18.42
C PRO A 823 -3.83 -19.79 19.89
N ASP A 824 -4.99 -19.29 20.27
CA ASP A 824 -5.27 -18.85 21.62
C ASP A 824 -6.73 -19.20 21.96
N PRO A 825 -6.97 -20.09 22.93
CA PRO A 825 -8.31 -20.45 23.39
C PRO A 825 -9.17 -19.24 23.74
N ASP A 826 -8.58 -18.22 24.37
CA ASP A 826 -9.31 -17.01 24.76
C ASP A 826 -9.78 -16.23 23.52
N SER A 827 -8.95 -16.17 22.48
CA SER A 827 -9.28 -15.55 21.20
C SER A 827 -10.44 -16.26 20.48
N LYS A 828 -10.56 -17.60 20.59
CA LYS A 828 -11.69 -18.36 20.02
C LYS A 828 -13.01 -17.93 20.65
N ILE A 829 -13.03 -17.77 21.98
CA ILE A 829 -14.20 -17.26 22.72
C ILE A 829 -14.55 -15.86 22.22
N GLN A 830 -13.59 -14.95 22.07
CA GLN A 830 -13.87 -13.59 21.58
C GLN A 830 -14.42 -13.57 20.14
N ILE A 831 -13.90 -14.41 19.25
CA ILE A 831 -14.42 -14.53 17.87
C ILE A 831 -15.85 -15.08 17.88
N ARG A 832 -16.12 -16.13 18.66
CA ARG A 832 -17.46 -16.73 18.76
C ARG A 832 -18.46 -15.77 19.40
N LYS A 833 -18.04 -14.96 20.37
CA LYS A 833 -18.84 -13.86 20.92
C LYS A 833 -19.28 -12.91 19.83
N LYS A 834 -18.32 -12.44 19.02
CA LYS A 834 -18.62 -11.53 17.90
C LYS A 834 -19.58 -12.18 16.87
N GLN A 835 -19.37 -13.45 16.52
CA GLN A 835 -20.25 -14.16 15.58
C GLN A 835 -21.65 -14.37 16.14
N LEU A 836 -21.77 -14.78 17.41
CA LEU A 836 -23.05 -14.95 18.09
C LEU A 836 -23.77 -13.61 18.20
N GLU A 837 -23.04 -12.54 18.53
CA GLU A 837 -23.55 -11.18 18.56
C GLU A 837 -24.08 -10.76 17.18
N GLU A 838 -23.33 -10.98 16.09
CA GLU A 838 -23.76 -10.68 14.72
C GLU A 838 -24.98 -11.51 14.28
N PHE A 839 -25.04 -12.79 14.66
CA PHE A 839 -26.17 -13.67 14.36
C PHE A 839 -27.42 -13.21 15.10
N LEU A 840 -27.35 -13.07 16.43
CA LEU A 840 -28.48 -12.66 17.23
C LEU A 840 -28.95 -11.27 16.84
N THR A 841 -28.05 -10.33 16.52
CA THR A 841 -28.41 -9.01 15.99
C THR A 841 -29.30 -9.11 14.74
N LYS A 842 -29.13 -10.14 13.90
CA LYS A 842 -29.93 -10.34 12.68
C LYS A 842 -31.22 -11.14 12.90
N THR A 843 -31.31 -11.93 13.96
CA THR A 843 -32.34 -12.99 14.09
C THR A 843 -33.18 -12.91 15.35
N ILE A 844 -32.65 -12.39 16.46
CA ILE A 844 -33.24 -12.51 17.80
C ILE A 844 -34.64 -11.91 17.91
N GLU A 845 -34.92 -10.84 17.15
CA GLU A 845 -36.25 -10.19 17.10
C GLU A 845 -37.37 -11.16 16.73
N LYS A 846 -37.06 -12.14 15.88
CA LYS A 846 -38.04 -13.09 15.36
C LYS A 846 -38.38 -14.19 16.36
N TYR A 847 -37.60 -14.30 17.43
CA TYR A 847 -37.73 -15.33 18.45
C TYR A 847 -38.39 -14.83 19.73
N PHE A 848 -38.73 -13.54 19.86
CA PHE A 848 -39.53 -13.12 21.02
C PHE A 848 -40.92 -13.78 21.01
N GLU A 849 -41.40 -14.14 22.20
CA GLU A 849 -42.74 -14.68 22.39
C GLU A 849 -43.79 -13.74 21.76
N LYS A 850 -44.77 -14.32 21.07
CA LYS A 850 -45.78 -13.56 20.31
C LYS A 850 -46.57 -12.53 21.13
N ASP A 851 -46.69 -12.76 22.43
CA ASP A 851 -47.43 -11.89 23.35
C ASP A 851 -46.51 -10.91 24.10
N TYR A 852 -45.19 -10.98 23.87
CA TYR A 852 -44.20 -10.10 24.50
C TYR A 852 -43.92 -8.88 23.62
N GLN A 853 -44.09 -7.68 24.19
CA GLN A 853 -43.72 -6.43 23.53
C GLN A 853 -42.28 -6.07 23.91
N PHE A 854 -41.35 -6.34 22.99
CA PHE A 854 -39.93 -6.01 23.13
C PHE A 854 -39.58 -4.68 22.43
N ASN A 855 -38.50 -4.05 22.90
CA ASN A 855 -37.86 -2.91 22.24
C ASN A 855 -36.38 -3.19 21.93
N ASP A 856 -35.70 -2.28 21.23
CA ASP A 856 -34.28 -2.38 20.87
C ASP A 856 -33.36 -2.65 22.07
N ASN A 857 -33.73 -2.21 23.28
CA ASN A 857 -32.96 -2.53 24.47
C ASN A 857 -33.15 -3.95 24.91
N ASP A 858 -34.35 -4.52 24.81
CA ASP A 858 -34.59 -5.92 25.15
C ASP A 858 -33.85 -6.83 24.17
N ILE A 859 -33.81 -6.46 22.89
CA ILE A 859 -33.00 -7.11 21.85
C ILE A 859 -31.51 -7.09 22.23
N LYS A 860 -30.92 -5.90 22.42
CA LYS A 860 -29.50 -5.76 22.79
C LYS A 860 -29.19 -6.42 24.12
N TRP A 861 -30.11 -6.30 25.09
CA TRP A 861 -30.01 -6.87 26.41
C TRP A 861 -29.89 -8.40 26.20
N SER A 862 -30.89 -9.03 25.61
CA SER A 862 -30.86 -10.47 25.32
C SER A 862 -29.61 -10.92 24.54
N ILE A 863 -29.18 -10.18 23.52
CA ILE A 863 -27.92 -10.46 22.80
C ILE A 863 -26.73 -10.50 23.76
N HIS A 864 -26.51 -9.45 24.55
CA HIS A 864 -25.37 -9.40 25.48
C HIS A 864 -25.44 -10.47 26.57
N THR A 865 -26.61 -10.80 27.15
CA THR A 865 -26.66 -11.92 28.11
C THR A 865 -26.34 -13.24 27.44
N ILE A 866 -26.92 -13.53 26.29
CA ILE A 866 -26.66 -14.77 25.57
C ILE A 866 -25.17 -14.87 25.18
N VAL A 867 -24.57 -13.76 24.73
CA VAL A 867 -23.14 -13.69 24.41
C VAL A 867 -22.27 -13.86 25.67
N SER A 868 -22.69 -13.33 26.83
CA SER A 868 -21.96 -13.49 28.09
C SER A 868 -21.93 -14.93 28.61
N TRP A 869 -22.84 -15.80 28.15
CA TRP A 869 -22.78 -17.24 28.49
C TRP A 869 -21.52 -17.91 27.96
N LEU A 870 -20.85 -17.31 26.96
CA LEU A 870 -19.56 -17.76 26.46
C LEU A 870 -18.40 -17.46 27.44
N ASP A 871 -18.62 -16.64 28.47
CA ASP A 871 -17.65 -16.38 29.56
C ASP A 871 -17.78 -17.37 30.73
N GLU A 872 -18.83 -18.19 30.74
CA GLU A 872 -19.02 -19.18 31.79
C GLU A 872 -17.94 -20.25 31.71
N LYS A 873 -17.40 -20.63 32.86
CA LYS A 873 -16.29 -21.59 32.95
C LYS A 873 -16.66 -22.96 32.38
N ASP A 874 -17.92 -23.36 32.54
CA ASP A 874 -18.46 -24.61 32.04
C ASP A 874 -19.56 -24.32 31.01
N VAL A 875 -19.53 -25.03 29.87
CA VAL A 875 -20.54 -24.87 28.81
C VAL A 875 -21.93 -25.22 29.35
N LEU A 876 -22.89 -24.29 29.27
CA LEU A 876 -24.26 -24.47 29.75
C LEU A 876 -24.93 -25.70 29.11
N SER A 877 -25.71 -26.47 29.89
CA SER A 877 -26.53 -27.57 29.34
C SER A 877 -27.67 -27.02 28.48
N ARG A 878 -28.22 -27.85 27.59
CA ARG A 878 -29.36 -27.44 26.76
C ARG A 878 -30.54 -26.97 27.62
N GLU A 879 -30.83 -27.63 28.75
CA GLU A 879 -31.90 -27.19 29.65
C GLU A 879 -31.63 -25.79 30.19
N LYS A 880 -30.40 -25.49 30.63
CA LYS A 880 -30.03 -24.15 31.11
C LYS A 880 -30.09 -23.08 30.03
N VAL A 881 -29.79 -23.45 28.78
CA VAL A 881 -29.93 -22.54 27.63
C VAL A 881 -31.41 -22.24 27.37
N VAL A 882 -32.29 -23.25 27.43
CA VAL A 882 -33.74 -23.07 27.29
C VAL A 882 -34.28 -22.19 28.42
N GLU A 883 -34.01 -22.53 29.68
CA GLU A 883 -34.40 -21.71 30.85
C GLU A 883 -33.90 -20.28 30.71
N GLY A 884 -32.64 -20.12 30.33
CA GLY A 884 -32.00 -18.84 30.13
C GLY A 884 -32.55 -18.04 28.96
N LEU A 885 -33.20 -18.65 27.95
CA LEU A 885 -33.87 -17.96 26.84
C LEU A 885 -35.32 -17.62 27.18
N GLU A 886 -36.02 -18.49 27.88
CA GLU A 886 -37.38 -18.24 28.38
C GLU A 886 -37.39 -17.08 29.40
N ASP A 887 -36.36 -16.99 30.25
CA ASP A 887 -36.12 -15.85 31.15
C ASP A 887 -35.89 -14.51 30.38
N LEU A 888 -35.61 -14.58 29.07
CA LEU A 888 -35.45 -13.44 28.17
C LEU A 888 -36.72 -13.17 27.33
N HIS A 889 -37.80 -13.92 27.57
CA HIS A 889 -39.02 -13.93 26.75
C HIS A 889 -38.78 -14.33 25.29
N LEU A 890 -37.83 -15.23 25.05
CA LEU A 890 -37.54 -15.80 23.74
C LEU A 890 -38.10 -17.22 23.62
N GLU A 891 -38.81 -17.49 22.54
CA GLU A 891 -39.21 -18.83 22.10
C GLU A 891 -37.95 -19.68 21.82
N ALA A 892 -37.50 -20.38 22.86
CA ALA A 892 -36.28 -21.16 22.85
C ALA A 892 -36.32 -22.34 21.87
N GLU A 893 -37.46 -23.03 21.80
CA GLU A 893 -37.58 -24.28 21.06
C GLU A 893 -38.33 -24.17 19.72
N THR A 894 -39.10 -23.10 19.49
CA THR A 894 -39.86 -22.91 18.25
C THR A 894 -38.94 -22.50 17.08
N PRO A 895 -38.84 -23.28 16.00
CA PRO A 895 -38.10 -22.86 14.81
C PRO A 895 -38.82 -21.74 14.05
N LEU A 896 -38.05 -20.86 13.40
CA LEU A 896 -38.62 -19.86 12.49
C LEU A 896 -39.21 -20.50 11.23
N LYS A 897 -40.05 -19.75 10.51
CA LYS A 897 -40.67 -20.21 9.27
C LYS A 897 -39.59 -20.50 8.21
N ASN A 898 -39.51 -21.75 7.76
CA ASN A 898 -38.50 -22.35 6.87
C ASN A 898 -37.18 -22.78 7.55
N GLU A 899 -37.07 -22.66 8.87
CA GLU A 899 -35.97 -23.22 9.66
C GLU A 899 -36.40 -24.56 10.28
N LYS A 900 -35.44 -25.47 10.47
CA LYS A 900 -35.69 -26.80 11.08
C LYS A 900 -35.36 -26.85 12.57
N VAL A 901 -34.68 -25.83 13.10
CA VAL A 901 -34.03 -25.84 14.41
C VAL A 901 -34.42 -24.60 15.21
N GLY A 902 -34.67 -24.77 16.52
CA GLY A 902 -35.02 -23.69 17.45
C GLY A 902 -33.81 -22.87 17.92
N LEU A 903 -34.04 -21.69 18.50
CA LEU A 903 -32.97 -20.77 18.92
C LEU A 903 -32.03 -21.38 19.98
N ALA A 904 -32.57 -22.15 20.93
CA ALA A 904 -31.80 -22.83 21.96
C ALA A 904 -30.79 -23.80 21.37
N ASP A 905 -31.18 -24.55 20.35
CA ASP A 905 -30.33 -25.51 19.67
C ASP A 905 -29.25 -24.80 18.85
N ILE A 906 -29.59 -23.71 18.16
CA ILE A 906 -28.61 -22.87 17.46
C ILE A 906 -27.57 -22.32 18.46
N ILE A 907 -28.00 -21.68 19.55
CA ILE A 907 -27.10 -21.11 20.56
C ILE A 907 -26.24 -22.21 21.21
N LYS A 908 -26.85 -23.34 21.56
CA LYS A 908 -26.15 -24.44 22.21
C LYS A 908 -25.12 -25.08 21.29
N TYR A 909 -25.53 -25.50 20.09
CA TYR A 909 -24.71 -26.34 19.22
C TYR A 909 -23.81 -25.56 18.27
N ASP A 910 -24.25 -24.38 17.80
CA ASP A 910 -23.49 -23.60 16.81
C ASP A 910 -22.55 -22.56 17.46
N TYR A 911 -22.80 -22.20 18.74
CA TYR A 911 -22.02 -21.18 19.45
C TYR A 911 -21.41 -21.66 20.76
N LEU A 912 -22.21 -22.04 21.77
CA LEU A 912 -21.70 -22.40 23.10
C LEU A 912 -20.77 -23.61 23.03
N ASN A 913 -21.20 -24.71 22.41
CA ASN A 913 -20.34 -25.89 22.20
C ASN A 913 -19.12 -25.57 21.33
N GLN A 914 -19.28 -24.66 20.37
CA GLN A 914 -18.23 -24.27 19.43
C GLN A 914 -17.27 -23.21 19.99
N SER A 915 -17.49 -22.73 21.21
CA SER A 915 -16.71 -21.66 21.85
C SER A 915 -15.67 -22.18 22.83
N SER A 916 -15.98 -23.27 23.52
CA SER A 916 -14.99 -24.00 24.29
C SER A 916 -13.92 -24.51 23.35
N TRP A 917 -12.66 -24.38 23.78
CA TRP A 917 -11.58 -25.11 23.14
C TRP A 917 -11.78 -26.59 23.43
N ASP A 918 -11.89 -27.38 22.37
CA ASP A 918 -12.06 -28.82 22.50
C ASP A 918 -10.89 -29.58 21.86
N ILE A 919 -11.01 -30.91 21.91
CA ILE A 919 -10.00 -31.78 21.33
C ILE A 919 -9.96 -31.64 19.79
N THR A 920 -11.07 -31.34 19.13
CA THR A 920 -11.14 -31.18 17.67
C THR A 920 -10.39 -29.93 17.19
N ASP A 921 -10.43 -28.84 17.96
CA ASP A 921 -9.58 -27.67 17.71
C ASP A 921 -8.10 -28.03 17.81
N THR A 922 -7.76 -28.81 18.84
CA THR A 922 -6.38 -29.27 19.07
C THR A 922 -5.91 -30.17 17.92
N LEU A 923 -6.77 -31.04 17.40
CA LEU A 923 -6.50 -31.87 16.22
C LEU A 923 -6.23 -31.04 14.96
N ASN A 924 -6.91 -29.91 14.77
CA ASN A 924 -6.62 -28.99 13.66
C ASN A 924 -5.33 -28.19 13.89
N VAL A 925 -5.12 -27.67 15.11
CA VAL A 925 -3.95 -26.86 15.44
C VAL A 925 -2.65 -27.65 15.34
N ILE A 926 -2.63 -28.90 15.82
CA ILE A 926 -1.41 -29.71 15.86
C ILE A 926 -0.85 -30.02 14.47
N ILE A 927 -1.68 -29.92 13.42
CA ILE A 927 -1.26 -30.06 12.01
C ILE A 927 -1.11 -28.73 11.28
N GLY A 928 -1.21 -27.60 11.98
CA GLY A 928 -1.05 -26.25 11.44
C GLY A 928 -2.26 -25.67 10.71
N GLN A 929 -3.46 -26.23 10.96
CA GLN A 929 -4.74 -25.67 10.53
C GLN A 929 -5.37 -24.83 11.66
N GLY A 930 -6.63 -24.44 11.48
CA GLY A 930 -7.36 -23.66 12.48
C GLY A 930 -6.85 -22.22 12.58
N PRO A 931 -6.70 -21.68 13.81
CA PRO A 931 -6.27 -20.29 14.01
C PRO A 931 -4.79 -20.01 13.74
N ASN A 932 -3.98 -21.00 13.38
CA ASN A 932 -2.58 -20.77 13.02
C ASN A 932 -2.50 -19.81 11.83
N ALA A 933 -1.73 -18.73 11.92
CA ALA A 933 -1.50 -17.85 10.78
C ALA A 933 -0.11 -17.21 10.86
N TYR A 934 0.74 -17.41 9.86
CA TYR A 934 2.12 -16.90 9.89
C TYR A 934 2.56 -16.35 8.53
N THR A 935 3.47 -15.38 8.55
CA THR A 935 4.01 -14.77 7.33
C THR A 935 5.14 -15.60 6.73
N PRO A 936 5.42 -15.51 5.42
CA PRO A 936 6.59 -16.14 4.81
C PRO A 936 7.91 -15.74 5.48
N LEU A 937 8.04 -14.49 5.93
CA LEU A 937 9.20 -14.03 6.68
C LEU A 937 9.33 -14.71 8.06
N GLN A 938 8.23 -14.91 8.78
CA GLN A 938 8.23 -15.71 10.01
C GLN A 938 8.55 -17.18 9.72
N MET A 939 8.03 -17.75 8.63
CA MET A 939 8.26 -19.14 8.26
C MET A 939 9.71 -19.44 7.88
N VAL A 940 10.39 -18.55 7.15
CA VAL A 940 11.82 -18.75 6.85
C VAL A 940 12.68 -18.63 8.13
N ARG A 941 12.30 -17.73 9.05
CA ARG A 941 12.96 -17.61 10.36
C ARG A 941 12.74 -18.86 11.21
N TYR A 942 11.51 -19.36 11.26
CA TYR A 942 11.14 -20.62 11.91
C TYR A 942 11.97 -21.79 11.36
N MET A 943 12.07 -21.91 10.03
CA MET A 943 12.90 -22.91 9.38
C MET A 943 14.37 -22.79 9.79
N SER A 944 14.90 -21.57 9.87
CA SER A 944 16.28 -21.32 10.23
C SER A 944 16.65 -21.89 11.60
N VAL A 945 15.72 -21.91 12.56
CA VAL A 945 15.95 -22.46 13.92
C VAL A 945 16.33 -23.94 13.85
N PHE A 946 15.65 -24.73 13.03
CA PHE A 946 15.97 -26.15 12.87
C PHE A 946 17.30 -26.33 12.13
N ALA A 947 17.51 -25.55 11.06
CA ALA A 947 18.69 -25.67 10.21
C ALA A 947 20.00 -25.19 10.86
N ASN A 948 19.95 -24.25 11.82
CA ASN A 948 21.13 -23.62 12.43
C ASN A 948 21.44 -24.09 13.86
N GLY A 949 20.79 -25.16 14.32
CA GLY A 949 21.04 -25.76 15.64
C GLY A 949 20.35 -25.05 16.81
N GLY A 950 19.16 -24.48 16.58
CA GLY A 950 18.31 -23.94 17.64
C GLY A 950 18.50 -22.45 17.92
N TYR A 951 18.88 -21.65 16.93
CA TYR A 951 19.04 -20.20 17.09
C TYR A 951 17.97 -19.43 16.30
N LYS A 952 17.21 -18.59 17.00
CA LYS A 952 16.30 -17.61 16.40
C LYS A 952 17.11 -16.40 15.93
N LEU A 953 17.06 -16.10 14.64
CA LEU A 953 17.78 -15.00 14.00
C LEU A 953 16.86 -13.77 13.88
N LYS A 954 17.40 -12.56 14.11
CA LYS A 954 16.70 -11.34 13.69
C LYS A 954 16.81 -11.22 12.17
N ALA A 955 15.67 -11.06 11.47
CA ALA A 955 15.69 -10.84 10.03
C ALA A 955 16.33 -9.46 9.74
N ARG A 956 17.15 -9.37 8.69
CA ARG A 956 17.74 -8.10 8.26
C ARG A 956 17.90 -7.98 6.76
N VAL A 957 17.64 -6.80 6.21
CA VAL A 957 17.85 -6.48 4.78
C VAL A 957 18.99 -5.48 4.57
N VAL A 958 19.44 -4.79 5.62
CA VAL A 958 20.55 -3.83 5.53
C VAL A 958 21.85 -4.49 5.95
N GLY A 959 22.83 -4.45 5.06
CA GLY A 959 24.19 -4.92 5.32
C GLY A 959 25.04 -3.85 6.01
N LYS A 960 25.09 -2.65 5.42
CA LYS A 960 25.84 -1.49 5.95
C LYS A 960 25.34 -0.19 5.33
N VAL A 961 25.59 0.92 6.02
CA VAL A 961 25.42 2.29 5.53
C VAL A 961 26.78 2.95 5.42
N MET A 962 27.01 3.62 4.31
CA MET A 962 28.27 4.31 3.99
C MET A 962 28.02 5.81 3.81
N ASN A 963 29.07 6.62 3.95
CA ASN A 963 29.03 8.00 3.47
C ASN A 963 28.93 8.06 1.91
N LYS A 964 28.68 9.25 1.37
CA LYS A 964 28.46 9.46 -0.08
C LYS A 964 29.57 8.91 -0.99
N ASP A 965 30.82 8.94 -0.51
CA ASP A 965 32.01 8.52 -1.26
C ASP A 965 32.39 7.05 -1.02
N ASN A 966 31.60 6.32 -0.23
CA ASN A 966 31.88 4.94 0.20
C ASN A 966 33.23 4.76 0.93
N THR A 967 33.73 5.81 1.60
CA THR A 967 35.01 5.81 2.31
C THR A 967 34.88 5.52 3.81
N GLU A 968 33.71 5.77 4.40
CA GLU A 968 33.44 5.59 5.83
C GLU A 968 32.13 4.83 6.05
N ILE A 969 32.12 3.87 6.98
CA ILE A 969 30.91 3.16 7.43
C ILE A 969 30.22 4.04 8.47
N LEU A 970 28.99 4.47 8.19
CA LEU A 970 28.16 5.24 9.12
C LEU A 970 27.41 4.32 10.10
N GLU A 971 26.92 3.18 9.59
CA GLU A 971 26.17 2.19 10.36
C GLU A 971 26.44 0.78 9.85
N GLN A 972 26.58 -0.19 10.76
CA GLN A 972 26.64 -1.61 10.42
C GLN A 972 26.08 -2.44 11.57
N THR A 973 24.98 -3.14 11.31
CA THR A 973 24.31 -3.96 12.32
C THR A 973 24.93 -5.37 12.36
N ALA A 974 25.41 -5.78 13.53
CA ALA A 974 25.92 -7.14 13.74
C ALA A 974 24.75 -8.17 13.74
N PRO A 975 24.96 -9.41 13.27
CA PRO A 975 23.96 -10.46 13.35
C PRO A 975 23.46 -10.67 14.78
N ALA A 976 22.15 -10.51 15.00
CA ALA A 976 21.51 -10.80 16.27
C ALA A 976 20.90 -12.21 16.24
N LYS A 977 21.36 -13.09 17.14
CA LYS A 977 20.84 -14.44 17.31
C LYS A 977 20.53 -14.73 18.78
N VAL A 978 19.41 -15.37 19.03
CA VAL A 978 18.96 -15.78 20.36
C VAL A 978 18.83 -17.29 20.37
N LYS A 979 19.51 -17.97 21.30
CA LYS A 979 19.37 -19.41 21.45
C LYS A 979 17.96 -19.72 21.95
N VAL A 980 17.26 -20.62 21.26
CA VAL A 980 15.95 -21.11 21.68
C VAL A 980 16.13 -22.03 22.89
N ASP A 981 15.24 -21.88 23.88
CA ASP A 981 15.22 -22.71 25.08
C ASP A 981 14.65 -24.11 24.76
N ILE A 982 15.53 -24.98 24.27
CA ILE A 982 15.31 -26.40 23.96
C ILE A 982 16.09 -27.21 25.01
N LYS A 983 15.43 -28.12 25.74
CA LYS A 983 16.02 -28.92 26.81
C LYS A 983 17.14 -29.81 26.31
N ASP A 984 16.92 -30.51 25.20
CA ASP A 984 17.92 -31.36 24.56
C ASP A 984 18.11 -31.00 23.07
N PRO A 985 19.26 -30.43 22.67
CA PRO A 985 19.57 -30.17 21.27
C PRO A 985 19.51 -31.41 20.37
N ALA A 986 19.65 -32.62 20.91
CA ALA A 986 19.52 -33.87 20.15
C ALA A 986 18.12 -34.06 19.54
N HIS A 987 17.09 -33.41 20.10
CA HIS A 987 15.72 -33.43 19.58
C HIS A 987 15.60 -32.86 18.16
N LEU A 988 16.53 -32.01 17.72
CA LEU A 988 16.51 -31.45 16.36
C LEU A 988 16.89 -32.50 15.30
N LYS A 989 17.73 -33.48 15.65
CA LYS A 989 18.31 -34.41 14.67
C LYS A 989 17.24 -35.29 13.98
N PRO A 990 16.32 -35.97 14.69
CA PRO A 990 15.26 -36.76 14.04
C PRO A 990 14.34 -35.91 13.15
N ILE A 991 14.09 -34.66 13.53
CA ILE A 991 13.30 -33.72 12.72
C ILE A 991 14.01 -33.45 11.39
N LEU A 992 15.31 -33.14 11.44
CA LEU A 992 16.14 -32.92 10.25
C LEU A 992 16.21 -34.19 9.38
N GLU A 993 16.36 -35.38 9.96
CA GLU A 993 16.33 -36.67 9.25
C GLU A 993 14.99 -36.85 8.49
N GLY A 994 13.86 -36.61 9.14
CA GLY A 994 12.54 -36.68 8.49
C GLY A 994 12.37 -35.67 7.34
N MET A 995 12.91 -34.45 7.51
CA MET A 995 12.91 -33.44 6.46
C MET A 995 13.80 -33.79 5.26
N HIS A 996 14.93 -34.44 5.50
CA HIS A 996 15.80 -34.95 4.44
C HIS A 996 15.10 -36.06 3.65
N GLN A 997 14.45 -36.98 4.35
CA GLN A 997 13.69 -38.07 3.73
C GLN A 997 12.50 -37.55 2.90
N ALA A 998 11.84 -36.47 3.36
CA ALA A 998 10.72 -35.83 2.65
C ALA A 998 11.07 -35.41 1.20
N LYS A 999 12.35 -35.10 0.92
CA LYS A 999 12.87 -34.82 -0.43
C LYS A 999 12.51 -35.92 -1.43
N ASN A 1000 12.58 -37.19 -1.00
CA ASN A 1000 12.35 -38.34 -1.88
C ASN A 1000 10.87 -38.64 -2.14
N VAL A 1001 9.95 -37.91 -1.51
CA VAL A 1001 8.50 -38.09 -1.66
C VAL A 1001 7.87 -36.84 -2.26
N SER A 1002 7.98 -35.71 -1.54
CA SER A 1002 7.34 -34.44 -1.90
C SER A 1002 8.28 -33.46 -2.61
N GLY A 1003 9.57 -33.77 -2.69
CA GLY A 1003 10.61 -32.91 -3.26
C GLY A 1003 11.38 -33.57 -4.38
N VAL A 1004 10.84 -34.59 -5.05
CA VAL A 1004 11.59 -35.45 -5.99
C VAL A 1004 12.29 -34.64 -7.08
N ILE A 1005 11.71 -33.50 -7.48
CA ILE A 1005 12.32 -32.55 -8.43
C ILE A 1005 13.71 -32.07 -7.96
N LEU A 1006 13.93 -31.92 -6.65
CA LEU A 1006 15.22 -31.54 -6.05
C LEU A 1006 16.30 -32.64 -6.14
N ASN A 1007 15.96 -33.87 -6.54
CA ASN A 1007 16.97 -34.89 -6.84
C ASN A 1007 17.73 -34.62 -8.15
N SER A 1008 17.27 -33.65 -8.96
CA SER A 1008 17.97 -33.23 -10.16
C SER A 1008 19.20 -32.35 -9.91
N ILE A 1009 19.37 -31.80 -8.69
CA ILE A 1009 20.56 -31.03 -8.30
C ILE A 1009 21.53 -31.93 -7.51
N PRO A 1010 22.86 -31.76 -7.66
CA PRO A 1010 23.88 -32.55 -6.96
C PRO A 1010 24.06 -32.07 -5.50
N MET A 1011 22.96 -32.01 -4.75
CA MET A 1011 22.94 -31.49 -3.39
C MET A 1011 21.83 -32.14 -2.57
N GLU A 1012 22.14 -32.45 -1.31
CA GLU A 1012 21.13 -32.85 -0.33
C GLU A 1012 20.45 -31.64 0.28
N VAL A 1013 19.13 -31.72 0.41
CA VAL A 1013 18.24 -30.62 0.83
C VAL A 1013 17.25 -31.18 1.84
N GLY A 1014 17.03 -30.46 2.94
CA GLY A 1014 15.95 -30.75 3.87
C GLY A 1014 14.70 -29.95 3.51
N ILE A 1015 13.53 -30.59 3.45
CA ILE A 1015 12.28 -29.93 3.04
C ILE A 1015 11.11 -30.24 3.97
N LYS A 1016 10.09 -29.37 3.92
CA LYS A 1016 8.74 -29.65 4.39
C LYS A 1016 7.71 -28.92 3.54
N THR A 1017 6.69 -29.66 3.09
CA THR A 1017 5.52 -29.11 2.40
C THR A 1017 4.38 -28.79 3.38
N GLY A 1018 3.57 -27.81 3.02
CA GLY A 1018 2.32 -27.49 3.70
C GLY A 1018 1.22 -27.23 2.68
N THR A 1019 0.02 -27.74 2.97
CA THR A 1019 -1.20 -27.44 2.23
C THR A 1019 -2.22 -26.97 3.25
N ALA A 1020 -2.68 -25.74 3.13
CA ALA A 1020 -3.66 -25.15 4.03
C ALA A 1020 -4.98 -24.92 3.28
N GLU A 1021 -6.07 -25.43 3.85
CA GLU A 1021 -7.39 -25.36 3.25
C GLU A 1021 -8.01 -24.01 3.52
N ASN A 1022 -8.65 -23.43 2.49
CA ASN A 1022 -9.40 -22.20 2.63
C ASN A 1022 -10.86 -22.44 2.27
N LEU A 1023 -11.70 -22.55 3.30
CA LEU A 1023 -13.14 -22.80 3.15
C LEU A 1023 -13.93 -21.52 2.79
N ALA A 1024 -13.28 -20.35 2.70
CA ALA A 1024 -13.95 -19.13 2.28
C ALA A 1024 -14.30 -19.17 0.79
N ILE A 1025 -15.40 -18.51 0.43
CA ILE A 1025 -15.89 -18.44 -0.94
C ILE A 1025 -15.16 -17.31 -1.68
N ASN A 1026 -14.59 -17.65 -2.83
CA ASN A 1026 -14.05 -16.69 -3.77
C ASN A 1026 -15.20 -15.89 -4.42
N PRO A 1027 -15.27 -14.55 -4.23
CA PRO A 1027 -16.37 -13.74 -4.73
C PRO A 1027 -16.38 -13.60 -6.26
N ASN A 1028 -15.27 -13.91 -6.94
CA ASN A 1028 -15.18 -13.90 -8.39
C ASN A 1028 -15.72 -15.18 -9.02
N THR A 1029 -15.60 -16.32 -8.35
CA THR A 1029 -15.98 -17.64 -8.91
C THR A 1029 -17.21 -18.28 -8.26
N GLY A 1030 -17.59 -17.85 -7.06
CA GLY A 1030 -18.67 -18.46 -6.27
C GLY A 1030 -18.34 -19.86 -5.72
N ARG A 1031 -17.08 -20.29 -5.80
CA ARG A 1031 -16.57 -21.56 -5.23
C ARG A 1031 -15.62 -21.26 -4.06
N ASN A 1032 -15.30 -22.28 -3.27
CA ASN A 1032 -14.25 -22.14 -2.26
C ASN A 1032 -12.92 -21.77 -2.92
N TYR A 1033 -12.08 -21.00 -2.21
CA TYR A 1033 -10.72 -20.76 -2.65
C TYR A 1033 -9.93 -22.07 -2.76
N ASP A 1034 -9.04 -22.15 -3.74
CA ASP A 1034 -8.04 -23.21 -3.76
C ASP A 1034 -7.05 -23.04 -2.59
N ASN A 1035 -6.41 -24.14 -2.23
CA ASN A 1035 -5.52 -24.20 -1.06
C ASN A 1035 -4.30 -23.29 -1.17
N TYR A 1036 -3.81 -22.84 -0.01
CA TYR A 1036 -2.49 -22.24 0.11
C TYR A 1036 -1.41 -23.32 0.04
N ALA A 1037 -0.51 -23.20 -0.94
CA ALA A 1037 0.58 -24.13 -1.16
C ALA A 1037 1.88 -23.56 -0.55
N TRP A 1038 2.33 -24.18 0.54
CA TRP A 1038 3.56 -23.82 1.22
C TRP A 1038 4.69 -24.82 0.93
N PHE A 1039 5.91 -24.29 0.77
CA PHE A 1039 7.12 -25.08 0.65
C PHE A 1039 8.26 -24.42 1.40
N LEU A 1040 8.86 -25.18 2.32
CA LEU A 1040 9.90 -24.72 3.22
C LEU A 1040 11.11 -25.64 3.06
N CYS A 1041 12.30 -25.07 2.84
CA CYS A 1041 13.52 -25.87 2.69
C CYS A 1041 14.78 -25.19 3.20
N PHE A 1042 15.84 -25.97 3.39
CA PHE A 1042 17.19 -25.46 3.68
C PHE A 1042 18.23 -26.29 2.93
N ALA A 1043 19.35 -25.65 2.59
CA ALA A 1043 20.42 -26.28 1.82
C ALA A 1043 21.82 -25.73 2.18
N PRO A 1044 22.88 -26.56 2.04
CA PRO A 1044 22.84 -28.02 1.93
C PRO A 1044 22.36 -28.67 3.23
N TYR A 1045 21.98 -29.95 3.19
CA TYR A 1045 21.50 -30.67 4.38
C TYR A 1045 22.56 -30.75 5.51
N GLU A 1046 23.80 -31.13 5.16
CA GLU A 1046 24.87 -31.39 6.13
C GLU A 1046 25.43 -30.12 6.79
N GLU A 1047 25.59 -29.04 6.01
CA GLU A 1047 26.05 -27.75 6.51
C GLU A 1047 25.17 -26.60 6.00
N PRO A 1048 23.96 -26.44 6.56
CA PRO A 1048 22.99 -25.48 6.05
C PRO A 1048 23.58 -24.05 5.94
N LYS A 1049 23.31 -23.38 4.82
CA LYS A 1049 23.73 -21.99 4.55
C LYS A 1049 22.52 -21.08 4.33
N ILE A 1050 21.51 -21.57 3.62
CA ILE A 1050 20.28 -20.83 3.35
C ILE A 1050 19.05 -21.61 3.78
N ALA A 1051 18.01 -20.86 4.15
CA ALA A 1051 16.64 -21.34 4.29
C ALA A 1051 15.74 -20.58 3.32
N ILE A 1052 14.73 -21.25 2.78
CA ILE A 1052 13.78 -20.68 1.82
C ILE A 1052 12.36 -20.97 2.31
N ALA A 1053 11.52 -19.94 2.30
CA ALA A 1053 10.08 -20.06 2.47
C ALA A 1053 9.35 -19.61 1.22
N THR A 1054 8.46 -20.44 0.70
CA THR A 1054 7.62 -20.15 -0.45
C THR A 1054 6.16 -20.35 -0.10
N ILE A 1055 5.33 -19.43 -0.57
CA ILE A 1055 3.89 -19.57 -0.58
C ILE A 1055 3.33 -19.24 -1.97
N LEU A 1056 2.41 -20.07 -2.44
CA LEU A 1056 1.59 -19.82 -3.63
C LEU A 1056 0.12 -19.76 -3.19
N PHE A 1057 -0.53 -18.61 -3.38
CA PHE A 1057 -1.97 -18.50 -3.12
C PHE A 1057 -2.76 -19.22 -4.19
N GLN A 1058 -3.75 -20.00 -3.77
CA GLN A 1058 -4.52 -20.86 -4.68
C GLN A 1058 -3.62 -21.78 -5.52
N GLY A 1059 -2.42 -22.12 -5.02
CA GLY A 1059 -1.45 -22.96 -5.73
C GLY A 1059 -1.69 -24.46 -5.56
N GLY A 1060 -2.73 -24.85 -4.78
CA GLY A 1060 -3.13 -26.22 -4.58
C GLY A 1060 -2.22 -26.98 -3.61
N SER A 1061 -1.17 -27.60 -4.13
CA SER A 1061 -0.26 -28.43 -3.34
C SER A 1061 1.09 -27.76 -3.13
N GLY A 1062 1.66 -27.86 -1.93
CA GLY A 1062 3.02 -27.38 -1.63
C GLY A 1062 4.10 -27.93 -2.57
N ILE A 1063 3.89 -29.11 -3.15
CA ILE A 1063 4.82 -29.73 -4.13
C ILE A 1063 5.02 -28.84 -5.36
N ASN A 1064 4.03 -28.02 -5.73
CA ASN A 1064 4.10 -27.13 -6.89
C ASN A 1064 5.19 -26.06 -6.77
N ALA A 1065 5.68 -25.80 -5.56
CA ALA A 1065 6.80 -24.90 -5.32
C ALA A 1065 8.18 -25.60 -5.31
N ALA A 1066 8.27 -26.90 -5.56
CA ALA A 1066 9.56 -27.60 -5.55
C ALA A 1066 10.48 -27.15 -6.71
N ALA A 1067 9.93 -26.96 -7.91
CA ALA A 1067 10.71 -26.57 -9.09
C ALA A 1067 11.31 -25.17 -8.93
N LEU A 1068 10.55 -24.19 -8.44
CA LEU A 1068 11.09 -22.85 -8.22
C LEU A 1068 12.16 -22.83 -7.12
N ASN A 1069 12.01 -23.62 -6.06
CA ASN A 1069 13.03 -23.73 -5.01
C ASN A 1069 14.33 -24.37 -5.54
N ARG A 1070 14.23 -25.31 -6.49
CA ARG A 1070 15.41 -25.85 -7.19
C ARG A 1070 16.19 -24.75 -7.91
N GLU A 1071 15.53 -23.89 -8.68
CA GLU A 1071 16.19 -22.80 -9.41
C GLU A 1071 16.92 -21.83 -8.47
N ILE A 1072 16.32 -21.52 -7.32
CA ILE A 1072 16.92 -20.65 -6.30
C ILE A 1072 18.15 -21.30 -5.67
N ILE A 1073 18.06 -22.57 -5.27
CA ILE A 1073 19.19 -23.32 -4.70
C ILE A 1073 20.32 -23.44 -5.73
N ALA A 1074 19.99 -23.81 -6.96
CA ALA A 1074 20.95 -23.92 -8.05
C ALA A 1074 21.68 -22.60 -8.30
N LYS A 1075 20.95 -21.48 -8.35
CA LYS A 1075 21.55 -20.15 -8.51
C LYS A 1075 22.45 -19.77 -7.35
N TYR A 1076 22.01 -19.95 -6.10
CA TYR A 1076 22.79 -19.57 -4.91
C TYR A 1076 24.12 -20.34 -4.82
N PHE A 1077 24.10 -21.65 -5.10
CA PHE A 1077 25.30 -22.50 -5.08
C PHE A 1077 26.04 -22.56 -6.42
N ASN A 1078 25.60 -21.80 -7.42
CA ASN A 1078 26.17 -21.78 -8.77
C ASN A 1078 26.30 -23.20 -9.38
N LEU A 1079 25.25 -24.02 -9.21
CA LEU A 1079 25.18 -25.39 -9.74
C LEU A 1079 24.88 -25.35 -11.24
N LYS A 1080 25.34 -26.37 -11.97
CA LYS A 1080 25.09 -26.52 -13.40
C LYS A 1080 24.21 -27.74 -13.68
N PRO A 1081 23.31 -27.67 -14.67
CA PRO A 1081 22.51 -28.82 -15.06
C PRO A 1081 23.40 -29.93 -15.64
N PRO A 1082 22.97 -31.21 -15.55
CA PRO A 1082 23.78 -32.36 -15.97
C PRO A 1082 24.24 -32.33 -17.44
N SER A 1083 23.54 -31.62 -18.32
CA SER A 1083 23.87 -31.50 -19.75
C SER A 1083 24.90 -30.41 -20.08
N ALA A 1084 25.35 -29.61 -19.10
CA ALA A 1084 26.30 -28.53 -19.30
C ALA A 1084 27.78 -28.93 -19.08
N GLU A 1085 28.05 -30.23 -18.86
CA GLU A 1085 29.40 -30.81 -18.72
C GLU A 1085 29.95 -31.44 -20.02
N GLU A 1086 29.23 -31.34 -21.14
CA GLU A 1086 29.75 -31.60 -22.50
C GLU A 1086 30.17 -30.28 -23.19
#